data_AF-A0A851SJS5-F1
#
_entry.id   AF-A0A851SJS5-F1
#
_cell.length_a   1.000
_cell.length_b   1.000
_cell.length_c   1.000
_cell.angle_alpha   90.00
_cell.angle_beta   90.00
_cell.angle_gamma   90.00
#
_symmetry.space_group_name_H-M   'P 1'
#
loop_
_entity.id
_entity.type
_entity.pdbx_description
1 polymer ?
#
loop_
_entity_poly.entity_id
_entity_poly.type
_entity_poly.pdbx_seq_one_letter_code
_entity_poly.pdbx_strand_id
1 'polypeptide(L)'
;QILRNFSSVHMSGVELKNMGQQVLGSYPVHFHLAGDVDERGGYERPTYLDNLAIHHCFSRCVAIHGTHGLLVKDSIGYDTLGHCFFLEDGTEQRNTFYHNLGLLTRSGTILPSDRNEAMCLAIRSHVYGNYIPMPSMDCMAVSTFWIANPNNNLIENAAAGAQDVGIWYIFHRVPTGQSEGQYPEGQAEHTPLGVFYNNRVHSNFKAGLFIGKGVKTTRASAEDPREYLTVDNARFHPHQDADPEKPRVPAIIDGLIAFKNNDHGAWARGGDIIFRNSGFSDNGIGLTLASDGTFPTDDGSSLEVSRSIFVGESSNLGSRGGQNSYWGRGANGEYRTLPRNQTFPIRGFQIYDGPVRMTKCTFKKFTPTADRYSSAIGFFMKNSWQISPQNNVSQILMERSVGLEVFFGRSGQWFGNNDNDGDKMSIFHDLDGSVTGYSDTFVGRADNYLLHHPGCLTVPRWNGMICTGKFAQLYIQARRPENLTLSIARATHPSQPSRLQGVNRGAPYQQYQPVVMLEQPYIIQWDGRAPEDVILYPINFNRGDWLLVALCYPREAVFHVVADVYQRRTGTVHSVTHYATAATRDHVLGGTSERLFFFDRASGYLFVRLQAHAARAGHSYCSERGCERVKIMAEMSGEGSWSCAPNPFPESSVRWAPPRHSVSQHRARPCRACGSPQLVITSKPSIKYVRIQIQSLSTADIQNHLTSAFIKINDKVFLLNSHGLFFVVLDACSGAVVSRRHFDTVSDENAANAISDYVQTFIKDRSVVLVGSRDITEVAGNSAVSVFTRLGSAKSITFHKKGSFAMLGYKGQAQPSWIKILNQAAYQKAASLQHYVPLKLKEYQCSGNADEPPRRALSQDHAQHNSAETAELRD
;
A
#
# COMPACT_ATOMS: atom_id res chain seq x y z
N GLN A 1 17.57 34.15 -5.65
CA GLN A 1 16.15 34.20 -5.24
C GLN A 1 15.36 34.98 -6.29
N ILE A 2 14.16 34.53 -6.62
CA ILE A 2 13.20 35.18 -7.52
C ILE A 2 12.02 35.64 -6.66
N LEU A 3 11.71 36.93 -6.72
CA LEU A 3 10.63 37.59 -5.97
C LEU A 3 9.50 38.02 -6.91
N ARG A 4 8.36 38.47 -6.36
CA ARG A 4 7.26 39.07 -7.14
C ARG A 4 7.68 40.27 -7.99
N ASN A 5 6.79 40.69 -8.90
CA ASN A 5 6.90 41.87 -9.79
C ASN A 5 7.93 41.75 -10.92
N PHE A 6 8.30 40.54 -11.34
CA PHE A 6 8.99 40.37 -12.61
C PHE A 6 7.99 40.40 -13.78
N SER A 7 8.44 40.77 -14.97
CA SER A 7 7.60 40.67 -16.18
C SER A 7 7.57 39.26 -16.76
N SER A 8 8.71 38.55 -16.75
CA SER A 8 8.81 37.14 -17.12
C SER A 8 10.08 36.53 -16.55
N VAL A 9 10.02 35.27 -16.10
CA VAL A 9 11.19 34.47 -15.70
C VAL A 9 11.12 33.08 -16.33
N HIS A 10 12.15 32.73 -17.09
CA HIS A 10 12.29 31.43 -17.75
C HIS A 10 13.74 30.97 -17.63
N MET A 11 14.00 29.85 -16.96
CA MET A 11 15.33 29.28 -16.83
C MET A 11 15.37 27.96 -17.61
N SER A 12 16.28 27.84 -18.59
CA SER A 12 16.34 26.67 -19.46
C SER A 12 17.77 26.20 -19.71
N GLY A 13 18.05 24.91 -19.57
CA GLY A 13 19.34 24.32 -19.95
C GLY A 13 20.53 24.79 -19.08
N VAL A 14 20.29 25.13 -17.81
CA VAL A 14 21.29 25.68 -16.89
C VAL A 14 21.86 24.60 -15.98
N GLU A 15 23.19 24.61 -15.77
CA GLU A 15 23.88 23.82 -14.74
C GLU A 15 24.10 24.68 -13.49
N LEU A 16 23.69 24.17 -12.32
CA LEU A 16 23.91 24.76 -11.00
C LEU A 16 24.69 23.77 -10.14
N LYS A 17 25.95 24.11 -9.85
CA LYS A 17 26.90 23.24 -9.15
C LYS A 17 27.56 23.96 -7.98
N ASN A 18 27.74 23.25 -6.85
CA ASN A 18 28.34 23.81 -5.63
C ASN A 18 27.61 25.08 -5.12
N MET A 19 26.31 25.16 -5.36
CA MET A 19 25.46 26.30 -4.99
C MET A 19 24.74 26.07 -3.65
N GLY A 20 24.25 27.16 -3.07
CA GLY A 20 23.48 27.18 -1.83
C GLY A 20 24.31 26.95 -0.57
N GLN A 21 23.68 27.08 0.59
CA GLN A 21 24.31 26.96 1.91
C GLN A 21 23.33 26.35 2.92
N GLN A 22 23.83 25.75 4.00
CA GLN A 22 23.01 25.28 5.13
C GLN A 22 22.53 26.45 6.01
N VAL A 23 21.96 27.47 5.37
CA VAL A 23 21.40 28.70 5.94
C VAL A 23 20.04 28.90 5.28
N LEU A 24 19.03 29.26 6.08
CA LEU A 24 17.67 29.48 5.59
C LEU A 24 17.63 30.49 4.43
N GLY A 25 16.85 30.20 3.37
CA GLY A 25 16.70 31.04 2.18
C GLY A 25 17.86 30.99 1.15
N SER A 26 19.00 30.37 1.48
CA SER A 26 20.19 30.31 0.62
C SER A 26 20.21 29.07 -0.28
N TYR A 27 19.30 29.01 -1.26
CA TYR A 27 19.12 27.85 -2.14
C TYR A 27 19.58 28.13 -3.60
N PRO A 28 19.97 27.10 -4.39
CA PRO A 28 20.35 27.25 -5.79
C PRO A 28 19.25 27.90 -6.63
N VAL A 29 18.01 27.44 -6.49
CA VAL A 29 16.81 28.07 -7.06
C VAL A 29 15.78 28.26 -5.97
N HIS A 30 15.29 29.49 -5.83
CA HIS A 30 14.33 29.85 -4.79
C HIS A 30 13.32 30.87 -5.34
N PHE A 31 12.08 30.45 -5.54
CA PHE A 31 10.94 31.35 -5.78
C PHE A 31 10.31 31.67 -4.42
N HIS A 32 10.33 32.95 -4.04
CA HIS A 32 9.92 33.39 -2.72
C HIS A 32 8.86 34.48 -2.81
N LEU A 33 7.64 34.13 -2.36
CA LEU A 33 6.46 34.99 -2.34
C LEU A 33 6.20 35.65 -3.70
N ALA A 34 6.35 34.89 -4.80
CA ALA A 34 6.13 35.40 -6.15
C ALA A 34 4.65 35.45 -6.54
N GLY A 35 3.75 34.83 -5.76
CA GLY A 35 2.31 34.76 -6.05
C GLY A 35 1.99 33.83 -7.21
N ASP A 36 0.92 34.12 -7.95
CA ASP A 36 0.55 33.38 -9.14
C ASP A 36 1.51 33.71 -10.29
N VAL A 37 2.20 32.70 -10.83
CA VAL A 37 3.18 32.85 -11.92
C VAL A 37 2.76 32.15 -13.23
N ASP A 38 1.48 31.80 -13.31
CA ASP A 38 0.78 31.22 -14.46
C ASP A 38 -0.22 32.22 -15.08
N GLU A 39 -1.12 31.74 -15.93
CA GLU A 39 -2.16 32.57 -16.56
C GLU A 39 -3.05 33.29 -15.54
N ARG A 40 -3.25 32.75 -14.32
CA ARG A 40 -4.03 33.42 -13.27
C ARG A 40 -3.32 34.67 -12.74
N GLY A 41 -1.99 34.66 -12.75
CA GLY A 41 -1.16 35.82 -12.46
C GLY A 41 -1.07 36.84 -13.60
N GLY A 42 -1.73 36.59 -14.73
CA GLY A 42 -1.69 37.45 -15.91
C GLY A 42 -0.50 37.19 -16.85
N TYR A 43 0.21 36.07 -16.69
CA TYR A 43 1.35 35.73 -17.55
C TYR A 43 0.88 34.99 -18.82
N GLU A 44 1.02 35.63 -19.98
CA GLU A 44 0.76 34.99 -21.30
C GLU A 44 1.61 33.75 -21.52
N ARG A 45 2.84 33.76 -20.99
CA ARG A 45 3.73 32.59 -20.94
C ARG A 45 4.06 32.30 -19.47
N PRO A 46 3.48 31.24 -18.88
CA PRO A 46 3.77 30.85 -17.50
C PRO A 46 5.27 30.76 -17.21
N THR A 47 5.65 31.08 -15.98
CA THR A 47 7.02 30.96 -15.48
C THR A 47 7.44 29.49 -15.46
N TYR A 48 8.68 29.20 -15.89
CA TYR A 48 9.17 27.83 -15.91
C TYR A 48 10.66 27.68 -15.58
N LEU A 49 10.98 26.48 -15.08
CA LEU A 49 12.30 25.88 -15.04
C LEU A 49 12.28 24.66 -15.97
N ASP A 50 13.09 24.64 -17.02
CA ASP A 50 13.14 23.56 -18.01
C ASP A 50 14.56 23.03 -18.19
N ASN A 51 14.76 21.73 -17.99
CA ASN A 51 15.99 21.05 -18.33
C ASN A 51 17.22 21.56 -17.53
N LEU A 52 17.05 21.83 -16.24
CA LEU A 52 18.12 22.24 -15.32
C LEU A 52 18.92 21.02 -14.82
N ALA A 53 20.22 21.21 -14.59
CA ALA A 53 21.08 20.25 -13.89
C ALA A 53 21.57 20.85 -12.57
N ILE A 54 20.95 20.48 -11.44
CA ILE A 54 21.26 20.99 -10.10
C ILE A 54 21.99 19.88 -9.32
N HIS A 55 23.28 20.04 -9.05
CA HIS A 55 24.04 18.93 -8.48
C HIS A 55 25.25 19.30 -7.62
N HIS A 56 25.60 18.42 -6.67
CA HIS A 56 26.63 18.66 -5.65
C HIS A 56 26.42 19.99 -4.93
N CYS A 57 25.17 20.35 -4.64
CA CYS A 57 24.81 21.61 -4.00
C CYS A 57 24.75 21.43 -2.48
N PHE A 58 25.13 22.47 -1.75
CA PHE A 58 25.21 22.46 -0.30
C PHE A 58 23.87 22.79 0.38
N SER A 59 22.75 22.72 -0.35
CA SER A 59 21.38 22.87 0.14
C SER A 59 20.38 22.28 -0.87
N ARG A 60 19.09 22.63 -0.74
CA ARG A 60 17.94 22.18 -1.55
C ARG A 60 18.19 22.32 -3.06
N CYS A 61 17.34 21.74 -3.91
CA CYS A 61 17.39 21.96 -5.35
C CYS A 61 16.55 23.19 -5.75
N VAL A 62 15.23 23.02 -5.77
CA VAL A 62 14.25 24.07 -6.10
C VAL A 62 13.34 24.25 -4.89
N ALA A 63 13.41 25.44 -4.28
CA ALA A 63 12.50 25.85 -3.22
C ALA A 63 11.41 26.77 -3.78
N ILE A 64 10.16 26.48 -3.45
CA ILE A 64 8.98 27.26 -3.81
C ILE A 64 8.28 27.63 -2.52
N HIS A 65 8.14 28.93 -2.27
CA HIS A 65 7.50 29.49 -1.08
C HIS A 65 6.48 30.54 -1.50
N GLY A 66 5.21 30.39 -1.12
CA GLY A 66 4.12 31.31 -1.46
C GLY A 66 4.06 31.66 -2.95
N THR A 67 4.30 30.66 -3.80
CA THR A 67 4.32 30.77 -5.25
C THR A 67 3.47 29.66 -5.85
N HIS A 68 2.65 30.00 -6.84
CA HIS A 68 1.64 29.13 -7.42
C HIS A 68 1.75 29.08 -8.95
N GLY A 69 1.42 27.93 -9.55
CA GLY A 69 1.39 27.79 -11.01
C GLY A 69 2.77 27.69 -11.68
N LEU A 70 3.85 27.45 -10.92
CA LEU A 70 5.19 27.27 -11.50
C LEU A 70 5.31 25.94 -12.24
N LEU A 71 5.86 25.96 -13.45
CA LEU A 71 6.25 24.74 -14.18
C LEU A 71 7.72 24.40 -13.91
N VAL A 72 7.97 23.23 -13.32
CA VAL A 72 9.31 22.64 -13.16
C VAL A 72 9.37 21.36 -13.99
N LYS A 73 10.20 21.37 -15.04
CA LYS A 73 10.18 20.35 -16.08
C LYS A 73 11.59 19.86 -16.44
N ASP A 74 11.70 18.57 -16.76
CA ASP A 74 12.90 17.92 -17.30
C ASP A 74 14.18 18.18 -16.47
N SER A 75 14.02 18.52 -15.19
CA SER A 75 15.12 19.00 -14.36
C SER A 75 15.66 17.90 -13.46
N ILE A 76 16.97 17.91 -13.25
CA ILE A 76 17.71 16.93 -12.47
C ILE A 76 18.21 17.56 -11.17
N GLY A 77 17.95 16.91 -10.05
CA GLY A 77 18.59 17.16 -8.76
C GLY A 77 19.49 15.99 -8.37
N TYR A 78 20.80 16.18 -8.17
CA TYR A 78 21.73 15.10 -7.82
C TYR A 78 22.71 15.48 -6.70
N ASP A 79 22.80 14.66 -5.65
CA ASP A 79 23.73 14.87 -4.51
C ASP A 79 23.55 16.28 -3.90
N THR A 80 22.40 16.47 -3.24
CA THR A 80 22.00 17.74 -2.61
C THR A 80 21.65 17.52 -1.14
N LEU A 81 21.78 18.59 -0.33
CA LEU A 81 21.53 18.53 1.12
C LEU A 81 20.15 19.12 1.48
N GLY A 82 19.39 18.41 2.32
CA GLY A 82 18.01 18.76 2.67
C GLY A 82 17.01 18.38 1.57
N HIS A 83 15.72 18.69 1.76
CA HIS A 83 14.69 18.40 0.75
C HIS A 83 15.04 19.03 -0.62
N CYS A 84 14.97 18.27 -1.71
CA CYS A 84 15.44 18.72 -3.04
C CYS A 84 14.42 19.63 -3.73
N PHE A 85 13.28 19.11 -4.17
CA PHE A 85 12.13 19.89 -4.64
C PHE A 85 11.20 20.15 -3.44
N PHE A 86 11.12 21.40 -3.00
CA PHE A 86 10.59 21.75 -1.67
C PHE A 86 9.50 22.83 -1.77
N LEU A 87 8.31 22.50 -1.27
CA LEU A 87 7.25 23.47 -0.98
C LEU A 87 7.30 23.83 0.52
N GLU A 88 7.36 25.12 0.86
CA GLU A 88 7.83 25.54 2.17
C GLU A 88 6.81 25.43 3.30
N ASP A 89 5.58 25.94 3.10
CA ASP A 89 4.68 26.19 4.23
C ASP A 89 3.23 25.77 4.03
N GLY A 90 2.91 25.12 2.91
CA GLY A 90 1.59 24.53 2.66
C GLY A 90 0.64 25.47 1.91
N THR A 91 1.11 26.64 1.48
CA THR A 91 0.32 27.56 0.65
C THR A 91 0.46 27.32 -0.85
N GLU A 92 1.58 26.74 -1.29
CA GLU A 92 1.99 26.63 -2.69
C GLU A 92 1.10 25.66 -3.47
N GLN A 93 0.50 26.11 -4.57
CA GLN A 93 -0.55 25.36 -5.27
C GLN A 93 -0.42 25.47 -6.78
N ARG A 94 -1.04 24.55 -7.51
CA ARG A 94 -1.07 24.48 -8.98
C ARG A 94 0.32 24.41 -9.64
N ASN A 95 1.39 24.21 -8.86
CA ASN A 95 2.71 24.00 -9.42
C ASN A 95 2.75 22.63 -10.09
N THR A 96 3.46 22.54 -11.21
CA THR A 96 3.58 21.32 -12.00
C THR A 96 5.02 20.85 -12.04
N PHE A 97 5.28 19.70 -11.42
CA PHE A 97 6.53 18.96 -11.54
C PHE A 97 6.35 17.89 -12.62
N TYR A 98 6.95 18.10 -13.79
CA TYR A 98 6.83 17.23 -14.94
C TYR A 98 8.18 16.60 -15.32
N HIS A 99 8.27 15.28 -15.29
CA HIS A 99 9.42 14.52 -15.79
C HIS A 99 10.77 14.94 -15.17
N ASN A 100 10.76 15.30 -13.88
CA ASN A 100 11.99 15.62 -13.14
C ASN A 100 12.62 14.37 -12.53
N LEU A 101 13.93 14.40 -12.32
CA LEU A 101 14.70 13.32 -11.73
C LEU A 101 15.47 13.81 -10.51
N GLY A 102 15.16 13.27 -9.33
CA GLY A 102 15.97 13.48 -8.14
C GLY A 102 16.73 12.23 -7.74
N LEU A 103 18.01 12.40 -7.47
CA LEU A 103 18.97 11.34 -7.15
C LEU A 103 19.81 11.73 -5.93
N LEU A 104 19.97 10.82 -4.98
CA LEU A 104 20.85 11.00 -3.81
C LEU A 104 20.54 12.30 -3.03
N THR A 105 19.34 12.37 -2.45
CA THR A 105 18.95 13.49 -1.56
C THR A 105 19.40 13.17 -0.14
N ARG A 106 20.31 13.99 0.40
CA ARG A 106 21.03 13.73 1.67
C ARG A 106 20.54 14.65 2.77
N SER A 107 20.79 14.27 4.02
CA SER A 107 20.43 15.09 5.18
C SER A 107 21.14 16.44 5.21
N GLY A 108 20.42 17.44 5.71
CA GLY A 108 20.92 18.79 5.99
C GLY A 108 20.61 19.19 7.43
N THR A 109 20.84 20.46 7.75
CA THR A 109 20.69 21.03 9.09
C THR A 109 19.71 22.20 9.14
N ILE A 110 19.18 22.66 7.99
CA ILE A 110 18.30 23.84 7.90
C ILE A 110 17.01 23.65 8.71
N LEU A 111 16.27 22.57 8.47
CA LEU A 111 15.07 22.21 9.24
C LEU A 111 15.30 20.94 10.07
N PRO A 112 14.57 20.73 11.18
CA PRO A 112 14.59 19.46 11.90
C PRO A 112 14.26 18.26 11.00
N SER A 113 13.34 18.43 10.06
CA SER A 113 12.98 17.42 9.06
C SER A 113 14.12 17.04 8.11
N ASP A 114 15.09 17.93 7.88
CA ASP A 114 16.26 17.67 7.03
C ASP A 114 17.32 16.79 7.76
N ARG A 115 17.22 16.62 9.08
CA ARG A 115 18.28 16.01 9.91
C ARG A 115 18.22 14.48 9.90
N ASN A 116 19.40 13.87 9.83
CA ASN A 116 19.56 12.45 10.19
C ASN A 116 19.52 12.25 11.72
N GLU A 117 19.60 11.00 12.15
CA GLU A 117 19.58 10.61 13.56
C GLU A 117 20.64 11.34 14.41
N ALA A 118 21.90 11.33 13.98
CA ALA A 118 22.99 11.96 14.74
C ALA A 118 22.78 13.48 14.90
N MET A 119 22.37 14.16 13.83
CA MET A 119 22.07 15.59 13.84
C MET A 119 20.84 15.91 14.69
N CYS A 120 19.80 15.06 14.64
CA CYS A 120 18.58 15.23 15.43
C CYS A 120 18.87 15.17 16.95
N LEU A 121 19.77 14.28 17.37
CA LEU A 121 20.16 14.15 18.77
C LEU A 121 21.14 15.24 19.23
N ALA A 122 21.99 15.76 18.33
CA ALA A 122 23.01 16.74 18.67
C ALA A 122 22.50 18.19 18.65
N ILE A 123 21.68 18.54 17.65
CA ILE A 123 21.19 19.92 17.45
C ILE A 123 19.94 20.13 18.30
N ARG A 124 20.12 20.76 19.46
CA ARG A 124 19.08 20.95 20.49
C ARG A 124 18.91 22.41 20.91
N SER A 125 19.41 23.37 20.12
CA SER A 125 19.37 24.80 20.46
C SER A 125 17.95 25.40 20.47
N HIS A 126 16.97 24.70 19.90
CA HIS A 126 15.60 25.21 19.71
C HIS A 126 14.51 24.30 20.29
N VAL A 127 14.89 23.33 21.12
CA VAL A 127 13.94 22.55 21.94
C VAL A 127 13.66 23.27 23.25
N TYR A 128 12.56 22.93 23.92
CA TYR A 128 12.29 23.46 25.25
C TYR A 128 13.03 22.68 26.33
N GLY A 129 13.68 23.39 27.25
CA GLY A 129 14.40 22.80 28.38
C GLY A 129 15.49 21.81 27.96
N ASN A 130 15.47 20.63 28.55
CA ASN A 130 16.44 19.56 28.31
C ASN A 130 15.86 18.40 27.49
N TYR A 131 14.83 18.65 26.67
CA TYR A 131 14.21 17.63 25.83
C TYR A 131 15.21 16.99 24.86
N ILE A 132 15.12 15.67 24.68
CA ILE A 132 15.92 14.91 23.73
C ILE A 132 14.98 14.50 22.59
N PRO A 133 15.17 15.01 21.37
CA PRO A 133 14.35 14.64 20.22
C PRO A 133 14.35 13.13 19.98
N MET A 134 13.20 12.61 19.54
CA MET A 134 13.03 11.25 19.08
C MET A 134 13.20 11.19 17.56
N PRO A 135 14.34 10.68 17.02
CA PRO A 135 14.68 10.83 15.60
C PRO A 135 13.61 10.37 14.61
N SER A 136 12.95 9.24 14.88
CA SER A 136 11.92 8.66 14.02
C SER A 136 10.58 9.41 14.03
N MET A 137 10.37 10.30 15.00
CA MET A 137 9.14 11.05 15.21
C MET A 137 9.30 12.54 14.92
N ASP A 138 10.47 13.10 15.23
CA ASP A 138 10.74 14.53 15.17
C ASP A 138 11.50 14.92 13.89
N CYS A 139 12.41 14.06 13.42
CA CYS A 139 13.32 14.34 12.30
C CYS A 139 13.19 13.27 11.19
N MET A 140 14.29 12.93 10.50
CA MET A 140 14.39 11.81 9.56
C MET A 140 13.28 11.83 8.50
N ALA A 141 13.18 12.97 7.82
CA ALA A 141 12.16 13.21 6.81
C ALA A 141 12.69 13.79 5.50
N VAL A 142 13.99 13.66 5.25
CA VAL A 142 14.63 14.14 4.03
C VAL A 142 13.95 13.54 2.82
N SER A 143 13.54 14.40 1.90
CA SER A 143 12.67 13.98 0.80
C SER A 143 13.16 14.55 -0.52
N THR A 144 13.13 13.74 -1.58
CA THR A 144 13.43 14.28 -2.92
C THR A 144 12.34 15.28 -3.33
N PHE A 145 11.08 14.93 -3.15
CA PHE A 145 9.93 15.83 -3.32
C PHE A 145 9.22 15.98 -1.97
N TRP A 146 9.29 17.18 -1.40
CA TRP A 146 8.58 17.57 -0.19
C TRP A 146 7.40 18.47 -0.59
N ILE A 147 6.20 17.91 -0.49
CA ILE A 147 4.97 18.51 -1.01
C ILE A 147 4.08 18.88 0.17
N ALA A 148 4.15 20.14 0.58
CA ALA A 148 3.43 20.68 1.74
C ALA A 148 1.92 20.89 1.50
N ASN A 149 1.53 21.01 0.24
CA ASN A 149 0.14 21.19 -0.20
C ASN A 149 -0.19 20.20 -1.33
N PRO A 150 -1.28 19.42 -1.21
CA PRO A 150 -1.60 18.36 -2.16
C PRO A 150 -2.08 18.87 -3.53
N ASN A 151 -2.51 20.12 -3.66
CA ASN A 151 -2.94 20.71 -4.95
C ASN A 151 -1.74 21.09 -5.82
N ASN A 152 -0.87 20.13 -6.15
CA ASN A 152 0.24 20.29 -7.07
C ASN A 152 0.33 19.05 -7.97
N ASN A 153 0.74 19.25 -9.22
CA ASN A 153 0.78 18.19 -10.22
C ASN A 153 2.17 17.52 -10.21
N LEU A 154 2.22 16.21 -9.96
CA LEU A 154 3.41 15.39 -10.05
C LEU A 154 3.21 14.35 -11.15
N ILE A 155 3.86 14.56 -12.29
CA ILE A 155 3.68 13.78 -13.51
C ILE A 155 5.03 13.26 -13.99
N GLU A 156 5.16 11.94 -14.14
CA GLU A 156 6.33 11.27 -14.72
C GLU A 156 7.67 11.56 -14.01
N ASN A 157 7.65 12.00 -12.75
CA ASN A 157 8.87 12.25 -12.00
C ASN A 157 9.50 10.95 -11.50
N ALA A 158 10.82 10.99 -11.26
CA ALA A 158 11.56 9.91 -10.64
C ALA A 158 12.29 10.41 -9.39
N ALA A 159 12.13 9.72 -8.27
CA ALA A 159 12.88 9.95 -7.04
C ALA A 159 13.64 8.69 -6.63
N ALA A 160 14.96 8.79 -6.54
CA ALA A 160 15.78 7.65 -6.15
C ALA A 160 16.94 7.94 -5.21
N GLY A 161 17.11 7.10 -4.20
CA GLY A 161 18.21 7.23 -3.25
C GLY A 161 18.04 8.40 -2.28
N ALA A 162 16.80 8.79 -1.94
CA ALA A 162 16.58 9.72 -0.84
C ALA A 162 16.96 9.05 0.49
N GLN A 163 17.58 9.84 1.37
CA GLN A 163 17.95 9.40 2.71
C GLN A 163 16.75 8.90 3.52
N ASP A 164 15.54 9.42 3.28
CA ASP A 164 14.30 8.92 3.86
C ASP A 164 13.24 8.62 2.80
N VAL A 165 12.62 9.64 2.19
CA VAL A 165 11.43 9.45 1.34
C VAL A 165 11.63 9.97 -0.08
N GLY A 166 11.17 9.23 -1.09
CA GLY A 166 11.19 9.72 -2.47
C GLY A 166 10.25 10.91 -2.67
N ILE A 167 8.95 10.69 -2.50
CA ILE A 167 7.91 11.73 -2.55
C ILE A 167 7.13 11.72 -1.24
N TRP A 168 7.08 12.84 -0.54
CA TRP A 168 6.33 12.98 0.70
C TRP A 168 5.29 14.10 0.58
N TYR A 169 4.01 13.72 0.65
CA TYR A 169 2.91 14.64 0.95
C TYR A 169 2.74 14.76 2.47
N ILE A 170 3.15 15.90 3.01
CA ILE A 170 3.22 16.18 4.44
C ILE A 170 2.53 17.52 4.71
N PHE A 171 1.65 17.58 5.71
CA PHE A 171 0.70 18.70 5.78
C PHE A 171 1.04 19.70 6.87
N HIS A 172 0.99 20.98 6.53
CA HIS A 172 1.00 22.04 7.52
C HIS A 172 -0.44 22.26 8.02
N ARG A 173 -0.66 22.11 9.33
CA ARG A 173 -2.00 22.32 9.93
C ARG A 173 -2.49 23.74 9.70
N VAL A 174 -1.57 24.70 9.74
CA VAL A 174 -1.76 26.10 9.33
C VAL A 174 -0.51 26.53 8.57
N PRO A 175 -0.61 27.48 7.62
CA PRO A 175 0.56 28.09 7.01
C PRO A 175 1.53 28.63 8.05
N THR A 176 2.83 28.52 7.76
CA THR A 176 3.91 28.94 8.65
C THR A 176 4.71 30.11 8.07
N GLY A 177 5.59 30.71 8.86
CA GLY A 177 6.52 31.73 8.38
C GLY A 177 5.80 32.97 7.83
N GLN A 178 6.16 33.39 6.62
CA GLN A 178 5.60 34.61 6.01
C GLN A 178 4.20 34.43 5.42
N SER A 179 3.72 33.20 5.33
CA SER A 179 2.36 32.88 4.87
C SER A 179 1.38 32.65 6.02
N GLU A 180 1.80 32.82 7.27
CA GLU A 180 0.95 32.66 8.46
C GLU A 180 -0.37 33.47 8.33
N GLY A 181 -1.49 32.81 8.62
CA GLY A 181 -2.83 33.41 8.55
C GLY A 181 -3.49 33.47 7.16
N GLN A 182 -2.82 33.02 6.09
CA GLN A 182 -3.42 33.05 4.73
C GLN A 182 -4.56 32.06 4.53
N TYR A 183 -4.55 30.92 5.22
CA TYR A 183 -5.56 29.87 5.09
C TYR A 183 -6.06 29.42 6.47
N PRO A 184 -7.31 28.91 6.55
CA PRO A 184 -7.84 28.37 7.80
C PRO A 184 -7.10 27.09 8.23
N GLU A 185 -7.30 26.72 9.49
CA GLU A 185 -6.75 25.50 10.06
C GLU A 185 -7.24 24.26 9.30
N GLY A 186 -6.32 23.34 9.01
CA GLY A 186 -6.59 22.09 8.32
C GLY A 186 -6.67 22.19 6.79
N GLN A 187 -6.60 23.40 6.20
CA GLN A 187 -6.78 23.60 4.76
C GLN A 187 -5.97 22.62 3.90
N ALA A 188 -4.67 22.46 4.16
CA ALA A 188 -3.81 21.56 3.38
C ALA A 188 -4.21 20.08 3.50
N GLU A 189 -4.71 19.65 4.67
CA GLU A 189 -5.16 18.27 4.90
C GLU A 189 -6.47 17.96 4.15
N HIS A 190 -7.31 18.99 3.95
CA HIS A 190 -8.61 18.88 3.26
C HIS A 190 -8.52 19.16 1.76
N THR A 191 -7.41 19.73 1.28
CA THR A 191 -7.28 20.17 -0.11
C THR A 191 -7.26 18.98 -1.09
N PRO A 192 -8.07 18.98 -2.16
CA PRO A 192 -8.00 17.94 -3.19
C PRO A 192 -6.61 17.79 -3.82
N LEU A 193 -6.22 16.54 -4.05
CA LEU A 193 -4.95 16.21 -4.70
C LEU A 193 -4.94 16.72 -6.15
N GLY A 194 -3.83 17.33 -6.56
CA GLY A 194 -3.54 17.60 -7.97
C GLY A 194 -3.30 16.31 -8.77
N VAL A 195 -2.81 16.42 -10.00
CA VAL A 195 -2.54 15.24 -10.83
C VAL A 195 -1.35 14.47 -10.28
N PHE A 196 -1.55 13.23 -9.85
CA PHE A 196 -0.47 12.28 -9.59
C PHE A 196 -0.48 11.16 -10.64
N TYR A 197 0.49 11.19 -11.56
CA TYR A 197 0.52 10.25 -12.67
C TYR A 197 1.93 9.72 -12.97
N ASN A 198 2.06 8.39 -13.00
CA ASN A 198 3.21 7.68 -13.58
C ASN A 198 4.57 8.04 -12.95
N ASN A 199 4.58 8.41 -11.67
CA ASN A 199 5.81 8.68 -10.92
C ASN A 199 6.53 7.39 -10.52
N ARG A 200 7.86 7.44 -10.44
CA ARG A 200 8.73 6.34 -10.07
C ARG A 200 9.51 6.66 -8.81
N VAL A 201 9.51 5.73 -7.86
CA VAL A 201 10.18 5.92 -6.55
C VAL A 201 10.95 4.67 -6.16
N HIS A 202 12.27 4.77 -6.01
CA HIS A 202 13.06 3.59 -5.68
C HIS A 202 14.32 3.84 -4.87
N SER A 203 14.84 2.80 -4.22
CA SER A 203 16.10 2.88 -3.46
C SER A 203 16.07 3.90 -2.32
N ASN A 204 14.89 4.28 -1.84
CA ASN A 204 14.73 5.20 -0.71
C ASN A 204 14.70 4.42 0.62
N PHE A 205 15.15 5.04 1.71
CA PHE A 205 15.36 4.32 2.97
C PHE A 205 14.06 4.05 3.75
N LYS A 206 13.15 5.03 3.82
CA LYS A 206 11.90 4.95 4.57
C LYS A 206 10.72 4.61 3.66
N ALA A 207 10.52 5.38 2.59
CA ALA A 207 9.42 5.11 1.67
C ALA A 207 9.69 5.60 0.26
N GLY A 208 9.09 4.94 -0.73
CA GLY A 208 8.99 5.49 -2.08
C GLY A 208 8.04 6.70 -2.11
N LEU A 209 6.78 6.46 -1.78
CA LEU A 209 5.74 7.50 -1.59
C LEU A 209 5.26 7.47 -0.14
N PHE A 210 5.12 8.64 0.49
CA PHE A 210 4.51 8.77 1.81
C PHE A 210 3.42 9.85 1.76
N ILE A 211 2.20 9.50 2.16
CA ILE A 211 1.07 10.43 2.29
C ILE A 211 0.57 10.38 3.73
N GLY A 212 0.63 11.52 4.42
CA GLY A 212 0.30 11.66 5.84
C GLY A 212 1.47 12.20 6.63
N LYS A 213 1.27 12.33 7.95
CA LYS A 213 2.11 13.16 8.83
C LYS A 213 1.94 14.65 8.52
N GLY A 214 2.30 15.46 9.50
CA GLY A 214 2.26 16.90 9.41
C GLY A 214 3.57 17.52 9.84
N VAL A 215 3.56 18.84 9.95
CA VAL A 215 4.68 19.64 10.47
C VAL A 215 4.20 20.40 11.69
N LYS A 216 5.00 20.41 12.76
CA LYS A 216 4.69 21.16 13.97
C LYS A 216 4.74 22.66 13.68
N THR A 217 3.60 23.33 13.81
CA THR A 217 3.44 24.77 13.51
C THR A 217 3.48 25.67 14.75
N THR A 218 3.68 25.10 15.94
CA THR A 218 3.81 25.85 17.19
C THR A 218 5.27 25.94 17.64
N ARG A 219 5.63 26.97 18.41
CA ARG A 219 6.96 27.06 19.04
C ARG A 219 7.13 26.01 20.13
N ALA A 220 8.38 25.70 20.49
CA ALA A 220 8.66 24.79 21.59
C ALA A 220 8.20 25.40 22.93
N SER A 221 7.58 24.59 23.79
CA SER A 221 6.98 24.98 25.07
C SER A 221 7.10 23.87 26.10
N ALA A 222 6.64 24.10 27.35
CA ALA A 222 6.61 23.05 28.36
C ALA A 222 5.65 21.91 27.99
N GLU A 223 4.55 22.25 27.32
CA GLU A 223 3.50 21.33 26.90
C GLU A 223 3.91 20.49 25.69
N ASP A 224 4.63 21.10 24.74
CA ASP A 224 5.23 20.42 23.60
C ASP A 224 6.68 20.91 23.41
N PRO A 225 7.67 20.17 23.95
CA PRO A 225 9.04 20.63 23.99
C PRO A 225 9.80 20.44 22.67
N ARG A 226 9.16 19.85 21.65
CA ARG A 226 9.78 19.59 20.35
C ARG A 226 10.00 20.90 19.57
N GLU A 227 11.05 20.90 18.74
CA GLU A 227 11.43 22.04 17.91
C GLU A 227 10.33 22.43 16.90
N TYR A 228 10.26 23.73 16.56
CA TYR A 228 9.37 24.22 15.50
C TYR A 228 9.75 23.62 14.14
N LEU A 229 8.76 23.30 13.29
CA LEU A 229 8.93 22.64 11.99
C LEU A 229 9.51 21.21 12.03
N THR A 230 9.44 20.56 13.20
CA THR A 230 9.66 19.12 13.33
C THR A 230 8.50 18.34 12.72
N VAL A 231 8.71 17.06 12.40
CA VAL A 231 7.63 16.18 11.93
C VAL A 231 6.56 16.02 13.02
N ASP A 232 5.30 16.03 12.60
CA ASP A 232 4.15 15.88 13.48
C ASP A 232 3.10 14.94 12.88
N ASN A 233 1.95 14.83 13.52
CA ASN A 233 0.85 14.00 13.03
C ASN A 233 -0.20 14.85 12.30
N ALA A 234 -0.50 14.45 11.06
CA ALA A 234 -1.65 14.92 10.30
C ALA A 234 -2.18 13.77 9.44
N ARG A 235 -3.42 13.89 8.97
CA ARG A 235 -4.11 12.86 8.19
C ARG A 235 -4.73 13.52 6.99
N PHE A 236 -4.62 12.88 5.83
CA PHE A 236 -5.07 13.49 4.58
C PHE A 236 -6.52 13.12 4.28
N HIS A 237 -7.46 14.05 4.30
CA HIS A 237 -8.89 13.79 4.10
C HIS A 237 -9.44 14.82 3.10
N PRO A 238 -9.18 14.61 1.80
CA PRO A 238 -9.55 15.57 0.76
C PRO A 238 -11.07 15.73 0.62
N HIS A 239 -11.53 16.97 0.61
CA HIS A 239 -12.93 17.36 0.45
C HIS A 239 -13.05 18.50 -0.56
N GLN A 240 -14.24 18.67 -1.14
CA GLN A 240 -14.50 19.73 -2.09
C GLN A 240 -14.19 21.10 -1.45
N ASP A 241 -13.47 21.96 -2.18
CA ASP A 241 -13.02 23.29 -1.74
C ASP A 241 -12.18 23.30 -0.45
N ALA A 242 -11.62 22.15 -0.06
CA ALA A 242 -10.96 21.95 1.23
C ALA A 242 -11.87 22.16 2.45
N ASP A 243 -13.18 21.97 2.28
CA ASP A 243 -14.18 22.13 3.33
C ASP A 243 -14.64 20.74 3.84
N PRO A 244 -14.35 20.36 5.10
CA PRO A 244 -14.75 19.06 5.66
C PRO A 244 -16.25 18.82 5.74
N GLU A 245 -17.09 19.86 5.62
CA GLU A 245 -18.55 19.74 5.62
C GLU A 245 -19.12 19.46 4.22
N LYS A 246 -18.31 19.61 3.17
CA LYS A 246 -18.68 19.24 1.80
C LYS A 246 -18.39 17.75 1.54
N PRO A 247 -18.76 17.19 0.37
CA PRO A 247 -18.42 15.81 0.04
C PRO A 247 -16.90 15.57 -0.08
N ARG A 248 -16.47 14.34 0.27
CA ARG A 248 -15.12 13.84 0.04
C ARG A 248 -14.77 13.84 -1.45
N VAL A 249 -13.51 14.15 -1.76
CA VAL A 249 -12.95 14.10 -3.13
C VAL A 249 -11.82 13.07 -3.15
N PRO A 250 -12.00 11.89 -3.80
CA PRO A 250 -10.97 10.86 -3.78
C PRO A 250 -9.63 11.32 -4.37
N ALA A 251 -8.55 11.16 -3.61
CA ALA A 251 -7.20 11.38 -4.08
C ALA A 251 -6.71 10.20 -4.92
N ILE A 252 -6.47 10.43 -6.22
CA ILE A 252 -6.11 9.37 -7.17
C ILE A 252 -4.60 9.30 -7.37
N ILE A 253 -4.00 8.17 -6.99
CA ILE A 253 -2.61 7.81 -7.26
C ILE A 253 -2.59 6.82 -8.43
N ASP A 254 -2.31 7.31 -9.64
CA ASP A 254 -2.36 6.51 -10.86
C ASP A 254 -0.96 6.19 -11.39
N GLY A 255 -0.66 4.91 -11.60
CA GLY A 255 0.58 4.49 -12.26
C GLY A 255 1.85 4.60 -11.40
N LEU A 256 1.74 4.57 -10.07
CA LEU A 256 2.93 4.60 -9.21
C LEU A 256 3.81 3.37 -9.45
N ILE A 257 5.10 3.57 -9.70
CA ILE A 257 6.09 2.50 -9.82
C ILE A 257 7.06 2.60 -8.64
N ALA A 258 6.89 1.73 -7.65
CA ALA A 258 7.69 1.74 -6.42
C ALA A 258 8.52 0.45 -6.27
N PHE A 259 9.84 0.56 -6.20
CA PHE A 259 10.68 -0.62 -6.03
C PHE A 259 11.94 -0.42 -5.21
N LYS A 260 12.47 -1.50 -4.61
CA LYS A 260 13.73 -1.46 -3.84
C LYS A 260 13.77 -0.38 -2.75
N ASN A 261 12.64 0.05 -2.24
CA ASN A 261 12.58 0.90 -1.08
C ASN A 261 12.77 0.02 0.17
N ASN A 262 13.58 0.48 1.11
CA ASN A 262 14.01 -0.34 2.24
C ASN A 262 12.83 -0.74 3.13
N ASP A 263 11.95 0.19 3.48
CA ASP A 263 10.73 -0.12 4.25
C ASP A 263 9.52 -0.17 3.33
N HIS A 264 8.95 0.98 2.93
CA HIS A 264 7.69 1.02 2.18
C HIS A 264 7.89 1.35 0.69
N GLY A 265 7.23 0.64 -0.21
CA GLY A 265 7.01 1.12 -1.58
C GLY A 265 6.11 2.35 -1.56
N ALA A 266 4.98 2.25 -0.85
CA ALA A 266 4.17 3.39 -0.47
C ALA A 266 3.49 3.23 0.91
N TRP A 267 3.30 4.36 1.59
CA TRP A 267 2.48 4.50 2.78
C TRP A 267 1.44 5.59 2.54
N ALA A 268 0.18 5.33 2.88
CA ALA A 268 -0.86 6.34 2.88
C ALA A 268 -1.74 6.25 4.13
N ARG A 269 -2.04 7.41 4.73
CA ARG A 269 -2.96 7.52 5.86
C ARG A 269 -3.94 8.68 5.71
N GLY A 270 -5.23 8.39 5.92
CA GLY A 270 -6.27 9.40 5.98
C GLY A 270 -7.61 8.92 5.41
N GLY A 271 -8.28 9.81 4.68
CA GLY A 271 -9.55 9.62 4.01
C GLY A 271 -9.44 8.91 2.66
N ASP A 272 -10.25 9.32 1.68
CA ASP A 272 -10.39 8.62 0.39
C ASP A 272 -9.12 8.73 -0.48
N ILE A 273 -8.27 7.70 -0.44
CA ILE A 273 -7.05 7.61 -1.24
C ILE A 273 -7.09 6.32 -2.07
N ILE A 274 -7.00 6.46 -3.39
CA ILE A 274 -7.16 5.35 -4.35
C ILE A 274 -5.89 5.17 -5.17
N PHE A 275 -5.22 4.05 -4.98
CA PHE A 275 -4.13 3.60 -5.82
C PHE A 275 -4.67 2.77 -6.98
N ARG A 276 -4.31 3.11 -8.22
CA ARG A 276 -4.68 2.29 -9.38
C ARG A 276 -3.55 2.16 -10.38
N ASN A 277 -3.54 1.03 -11.09
CA ASN A 277 -2.54 0.73 -12.12
C ASN A 277 -1.09 0.83 -11.60
N SER A 278 -0.86 0.51 -10.32
CA SER A 278 0.41 0.74 -9.62
C SER A 278 1.22 -0.54 -9.41
N GLY A 279 2.54 -0.42 -9.45
CA GLY A 279 3.49 -1.53 -9.42
C GLY A 279 4.42 -1.44 -8.22
N PHE A 280 4.48 -2.52 -7.44
CA PHE A 280 5.30 -2.61 -6.24
C PHE A 280 6.20 -3.83 -6.32
N SER A 281 7.53 -3.63 -6.29
CA SER A 281 8.46 -4.76 -6.37
C SER A 281 9.72 -4.61 -5.53
N ASP A 282 10.24 -5.69 -4.93
CA ASP A 282 11.48 -5.68 -4.15
C ASP A 282 11.48 -4.68 -2.96
N ASN A 283 10.32 -4.26 -2.48
CA ASN A 283 10.20 -3.41 -1.29
C ASN A 283 10.12 -4.28 -0.04
N GLY A 284 10.46 -3.74 1.13
CA GLY A 284 10.16 -4.40 2.41
C GLY A 284 8.66 -4.65 2.57
N ILE A 285 7.88 -3.62 2.31
CA ILE A 285 6.43 -3.61 2.30
C ILE A 285 6.01 -2.92 1.00
N GLY A 286 5.24 -3.58 0.14
CA GLY A 286 4.84 -2.98 -1.14
C GLY A 286 3.96 -1.74 -0.94
N LEU A 287 2.81 -1.92 -0.28
CA LEU A 287 1.88 -0.83 0.04
C LEU A 287 1.29 -1.01 1.44
N THR A 288 1.25 0.07 2.22
CA THR A 288 0.48 0.16 3.47
C THR A 288 -0.59 1.21 3.33
N LEU A 289 -1.84 0.80 3.55
CA LEU A 289 -2.99 1.70 3.65
C LEU A 289 -3.47 1.68 5.09
N ALA A 290 -3.65 2.88 5.65
CA ALA A 290 -4.14 3.08 7.01
C ALA A 290 -5.26 4.11 7.00
N SER A 291 -6.37 3.80 7.65
CA SER A 291 -7.44 4.78 7.85
C SER A 291 -7.11 5.72 9.01
N ASP A 292 -8.13 6.47 9.43
CA ASP A 292 -8.09 7.59 10.35
C ASP A 292 -8.00 7.17 11.85
N GLY A 293 -7.22 6.12 12.16
CA GLY A 293 -6.88 5.71 13.53
C GLY A 293 -7.96 4.89 14.23
N THR A 294 -8.11 5.04 15.56
CA THR A 294 -8.97 4.20 16.42
C THR A 294 -10.47 4.45 16.29
N PHE A 295 -10.90 5.64 15.91
CA PHE A 295 -12.31 5.93 15.62
C PHE A 295 -12.32 7.07 14.61
N PRO A 296 -12.45 6.76 13.29
CA PRO A 296 -12.25 7.73 12.20
C PRO A 296 -13.03 9.02 12.41
N THR A 297 -12.35 10.16 12.38
CA THR A 297 -12.98 11.49 12.44
C THR A 297 -13.73 11.83 11.16
N ASP A 298 -13.19 11.42 10.01
CA ASP A 298 -13.88 11.45 8.71
C ASP A 298 -14.64 10.13 8.47
N ASP A 299 -15.80 9.98 9.12
CA ASP A 299 -16.57 8.73 9.05
C ASP A 299 -17.02 8.41 7.61
N GLY A 300 -16.91 7.12 7.26
CA GLY A 300 -17.21 6.61 5.93
C GLY A 300 -16.07 6.71 4.92
N SER A 301 -14.92 7.29 5.30
CA SER A 301 -13.74 7.30 4.44
C SER A 301 -13.14 5.90 4.25
N SER A 302 -12.53 5.65 3.09
CA SER A 302 -11.95 4.34 2.76
C SER A 302 -10.74 4.46 1.83
N LEU A 303 -9.78 3.55 1.96
CA LEU A 303 -8.63 3.50 1.06
C LEU A 303 -8.74 2.30 0.13
N GLU A 304 -8.32 2.46 -1.12
CA GLU A 304 -8.39 1.39 -2.12
C GLU A 304 -7.08 1.23 -2.87
N VAL A 305 -6.75 -0.02 -3.19
CA VAL A 305 -5.81 -0.34 -4.27
C VAL A 305 -6.46 -1.24 -5.31
N SER A 306 -6.39 -0.86 -6.58
CA SER A 306 -6.94 -1.65 -7.68
C SER A 306 -6.07 -1.77 -8.92
N ARG A 307 -6.29 -2.82 -9.71
CA ARG A 307 -5.60 -3.04 -11.01
C ARG A 307 -4.07 -3.05 -10.91
N SER A 308 -3.53 -3.45 -9.77
CA SER A 308 -2.11 -3.25 -9.41
C SER A 308 -1.33 -4.55 -9.33
N ILE A 309 0.00 -4.48 -9.46
CA ILE A 309 0.89 -5.65 -9.46
C ILE A 309 1.87 -5.57 -8.29
N PHE A 310 1.97 -6.66 -7.54
CA PHE A 310 2.90 -6.83 -6.42
C PHE A 310 3.86 -7.97 -6.72
N VAL A 311 5.15 -7.72 -6.57
CA VAL A 311 6.21 -8.70 -6.83
C VAL A 311 7.16 -8.74 -5.62
N GLY A 312 7.19 -9.85 -4.89
CA GLY A 312 8.07 -9.97 -3.73
C GLY A 312 9.54 -9.85 -4.13
N GLU A 313 9.98 -10.76 -4.99
CA GLU A 313 11.37 -10.82 -5.46
C GLU A 313 11.45 -10.84 -6.99
N SER A 314 11.68 -9.69 -7.61
CA SER A 314 11.76 -9.53 -9.06
C SER A 314 13.04 -10.17 -9.65
N SER A 315 13.20 -10.14 -10.98
CA SER A 315 14.47 -10.53 -11.63
C SER A 315 15.56 -9.46 -11.51
N ASN A 316 15.24 -8.27 -11.02
CA ASN A 316 16.22 -7.23 -10.76
C ASN A 316 16.87 -7.51 -9.38
N LEU A 317 18.06 -8.12 -9.40
CA LEU A 317 18.81 -8.44 -8.18
C LEU A 317 19.35 -7.19 -7.45
N GLY A 318 19.38 -6.04 -8.11
CA GLY A 318 20.06 -4.85 -7.60
C GLY A 318 21.58 -4.97 -7.66
N SER A 319 22.26 -4.03 -7.01
CA SER A 319 23.71 -3.96 -6.95
C SER A 319 24.17 -3.98 -5.50
N ARG A 320 25.38 -4.49 -5.27
CA ARG A 320 26.04 -4.44 -3.97
C ARG A 320 26.75 -3.09 -3.84
N GLY A 321 26.31 -2.27 -2.89
CA GLY A 321 26.87 -0.93 -2.62
C GLY A 321 25.79 0.15 -2.52
N GLY A 322 26.21 1.40 -2.40
CA GLY A 322 25.32 2.55 -2.18
C GLY A 322 24.92 2.73 -0.72
N GLN A 323 23.87 3.52 -0.46
CA GLN A 323 23.36 3.79 0.89
C GLN A 323 22.67 2.57 1.53
N ASN A 324 22.13 1.65 0.72
CA ASN A 324 21.57 0.40 1.23
C ASN A 324 22.67 -0.67 1.38
N SER A 325 23.02 -0.98 2.62
CA SER A 325 24.04 -1.98 2.96
C SER A 325 23.54 -3.43 2.95
N TYR A 326 22.23 -3.67 2.78
CA TYR A 326 21.63 -5.00 2.96
C TYR A 326 21.73 -5.84 1.67
N TRP A 327 22.59 -6.86 1.72
CA TRP A 327 22.86 -7.78 0.61
C TRP A 327 22.83 -9.22 1.11
N GLY A 328 22.08 -10.10 0.45
CA GLY A 328 21.95 -11.49 0.91
C GLY A 328 21.22 -12.39 -0.09
N ARG A 329 21.05 -13.67 0.26
CA ARG A 329 20.37 -14.64 -0.60
C ARG A 329 18.86 -14.36 -0.66
N GLY A 330 18.35 -14.28 -1.89
CA GLY A 330 16.93 -14.25 -2.19
C GLY A 330 16.29 -15.64 -2.13
N ALA A 331 14.99 -15.70 -2.39
CA ALA A 331 14.22 -16.94 -2.39
C ALA A 331 14.64 -17.93 -3.48
N ASN A 332 15.27 -17.46 -4.55
CA ASN A 332 15.86 -18.30 -5.60
C ASN A 332 17.32 -18.71 -5.30
N GLY A 333 17.85 -18.38 -4.12
CA GLY A 333 19.22 -18.65 -3.69
C GLY A 333 20.28 -17.71 -4.27
N GLU A 334 19.93 -16.79 -5.17
CA GLU A 334 20.84 -15.79 -5.74
C GLU A 334 21.05 -14.64 -4.75
N TYR A 335 22.25 -14.06 -4.76
CA TYR A 335 22.53 -12.87 -3.98
C TYR A 335 21.88 -11.63 -4.61
N ARG A 336 21.26 -10.80 -3.77
CA ARG A 336 20.52 -9.61 -4.18
C ARG A 336 20.50 -8.55 -3.08
N THR A 337 20.12 -7.34 -3.43
CA THR A 337 19.76 -6.28 -2.49
C THR A 337 18.51 -6.71 -1.72
N LEU A 338 18.53 -6.56 -0.40
CA LEU A 338 17.42 -6.90 0.50
C LEU A 338 16.85 -5.64 1.15
N PRO A 339 15.55 -5.63 1.49
CA PRO A 339 14.95 -4.56 2.28
C PRO A 339 15.29 -4.74 3.77
N ARG A 340 15.75 -3.67 4.44
CA ARG A 340 16.12 -3.57 5.88
C ARG A 340 17.10 -4.59 6.47
N ASN A 341 16.89 -5.88 6.31
CA ASN A 341 17.74 -6.93 6.87
C ASN A 341 17.43 -8.26 6.17
N GLN A 342 18.33 -9.24 6.28
CA GLN A 342 18.12 -10.62 5.81
C GLN A 342 16.82 -11.25 6.34
N THR A 343 16.45 -11.01 7.60
CA THR A 343 15.30 -11.65 8.27
C THR A 343 13.99 -10.84 8.20
N PHE A 344 14.01 -9.63 7.61
CA PHE A 344 12.85 -8.73 7.61
C PHE A 344 11.65 -9.35 6.87
N PRO A 345 10.46 -9.47 7.50
CA PRO A 345 9.31 -10.11 6.90
C PRO A 345 8.74 -9.24 5.76
N ILE A 346 8.89 -9.72 4.53
CA ILE A 346 8.39 -9.03 3.34
C ILE A 346 6.86 -9.20 3.23
N ARG A 347 6.19 -8.10 2.90
CA ARG A 347 4.73 -8.07 2.65
C ARG A 347 4.44 -7.35 1.34
N GLY A 348 3.63 -7.96 0.47
CA GLY A 348 3.17 -7.28 -0.75
C GLY A 348 2.23 -6.13 -0.41
N PHE A 349 1.13 -6.45 0.27
CA PHE A 349 0.18 -5.49 0.81
C PHE A 349 0.05 -5.67 2.31
N GLN A 350 0.05 -4.56 3.02
CA GLN A 350 -0.09 -4.52 4.47
C GLN A 350 -1.38 -3.82 4.87
N ILE A 351 -2.27 -4.57 5.54
CA ILE A 351 -3.49 -4.05 6.13
C ILE A 351 -3.14 -3.38 7.46
N TYR A 352 -3.60 -2.15 7.64
CA TYR A 352 -3.46 -1.39 8.88
C TYR A 352 -4.74 -0.55 9.10
N ASP A 353 -5.27 -0.52 10.33
CA ASP A 353 -6.54 0.14 10.67
C ASP A 353 -7.73 -0.36 9.80
N GLY A 354 -8.20 0.44 8.85
CA GLY A 354 -9.30 0.11 7.94
C GLY A 354 -10.48 1.06 8.03
N PRO A 355 -11.40 1.10 7.05
CA PRO A 355 -11.55 0.15 5.96
C PRO A 355 -10.57 0.39 4.81
N VAL A 356 -9.88 -0.68 4.40
CA VAL A 356 -9.07 -0.74 3.19
C VAL A 356 -9.60 -1.82 2.24
N ARG A 357 -9.49 -1.55 0.94
CA ARG A 357 -10.01 -2.45 -0.10
C ARG A 357 -8.93 -2.78 -1.11
N MET A 358 -8.92 -4.03 -1.55
CA MET A 358 -8.06 -4.48 -2.65
C MET A 358 -8.88 -5.20 -3.71
N THR A 359 -8.73 -4.78 -4.97
CA THR A 359 -9.44 -5.44 -6.07
C THR A 359 -8.64 -5.53 -7.37
N LYS A 360 -8.78 -6.63 -8.11
CA LYS A 360 -8.09 -6.81 -9.42
C LYS A 360 -6.57 -6.65 -9.30
N CYS A 361 -5.96 -7.24 -8.27
CA CYS A 361 -4.52 -7.16 -8.04
C CYS A 361 -3.84 -8.50 -8.28
N THR A 362 -2.60 -8.48 -8.78
CA THR A 362 -1.81 -9.69 -9.05
C THR A 362 -0.59 -9.75 -8.14
N PHE A 363 -0.38 -10.87 -7.45
CA PHE A 363 0.81 -11.14 -6.63
C PHE A 363 1.71 -12.19 -7.29
N LYS A 364 3.02 -11.95 -7.21
CA LYS A 364 4.06 -12.84 -7.77
C LYS A 364 5.25 -12.93 -6.83
N LYS A 365 5.90 -14.10 -6.80
CA LYS A 365 7.23 -14.31 -6.18
C LYS A 365 7.32 -13.87 -4.70
N PHE A 366 6.28 -14.15 -3.91
CA PHE A 366 6.30 -14.05 -2.46
C PHE A 366 6.59 -15.43 -1.87
N THR A 367 7.86 -15.80 -1.86
CA THR A 367 8.33 -17.13 -1.46
C THR A 367 9.10 -17.01 -0.14
N PRO A 368 8.62 -17.63 0.96
CA PRO A 368 9.35 -17.64 2.22
C PRO A 368 10.65 -18.44 2.09
N THR A 369 11.67 -18.05 2.84
CA THR A 369 12.93 -18.79 3.02
C THR A 369 13.03 -19.28 4.46
N ALA A 370 14.08 -20.05 4.78
CA ALA A 370 14.34 -20.46 6.17
C ALA A 370 14.51 -19.26 7.12
N ASP A 371 15.11 -18.18 6.63
CA ASP A 371 15.45 -16.99 7.44
C ASP A 371 14.36 -15.91 7.42
N ARG A 372 13.50 -15.91 6.39
CA ARG A 372 12.64 -14.77 6.07
C ARG A 372 11.26 -15.18 5.60
N TYR A 373 10.25 -14.58 6.21
CA TYR A 373 8.90 -14.60 5.67
C TYR A 373 8.76 -13.65 4.48
N SER A 374 8.07 -14.10 3.44
CA SER A 374 7.68 -13.27 2.30
C SER A 374 6.26 -13.62 1.92
N SER A 375 5.32 -12.74 2.25
CA SER A 375 3.87 -12.95 2.12
C SER A 375 3.23 -11.95 1.15
N ALA A 376 2.23 -12.40 0.39
CA ALA A 376 1.49 -11.51 -0.49
C ALA A 376 0.65 -10.48 0.30
N ILE A 377 -0.12 -10.92 1.28
CA ILE A 377 -0.92 -10.09 2.19
C ILE A 377 -0.45 -10.31 3.63
N GLY A 378 -0.29 -9.22 4.38
CA GLY A 378 0.00 -9.26 5.81
C GLY A 378 -0.56 -8.05 6.55
N PHE A 379 -0.20 -7.94 7.82
CA PHE A 379 -0.70 -6.89 8.72
C PHE A 379 0.45 -6.03 9.26
N PHE A 380 0.11 -4.83 9.74
CA PHE A 380 1.05 -3.96 10.44
C PHE A 380 1.66 -4.70 11.65
N MET A 381 2.98 -4.60 11.82
CA MET A 381 3.67 -5.33 12.90
C MET A 381 3.52 -4.61 14.22
N LYS A 382 3.43 -5.37 15.33
CA LYS A 382 3.32 -4.81 16.68
C LYS A 382 2.14 -3.85 16.77
N ASN A 383 1.02 -4.20 16.13
CA ASN A 383 -0.09 -3.30 15.96
C ASN A 383 -0.87 -3.14 17.27
N SER A 384 -0.78 -1.97 17.90
CA SER A 384 -1.60 -1.61 19.06
C SER A 384 -2.92 -0.93 18.69
N TRP A 385 -3.14 -0.62 17.42
CA TRP A 385 -4.32 0.11 16.93
C TRP A 385 -5.39 -0.85 16.44
N GLN A 386 -6.56 -0.32 16.11
CA GLN A 386 -7.71 -1.13 15.70
C GLN A 386 -7.48 -1.84 14.36
N ILE A 387 -8.33 -2.82 14.05
CA ILE A 387 -8.46 -3.41 12.72
C ILE A 387 -9.94 -3.52 12.37
N SER A 388 -10.34 -2.91 11.25
CA SER A 388 -11.71 -2.94 10.77
C SER A 388 -12.05 -4.30 10.12
N PRO A 389 -13.17 -4.94 10.50
CA PRO A 389 -13.68 -6.11 9.79
C PRO A 389 -14.21 -5.76 8.39
N GLN A 390 -14.36 -4.46 8.08
CA GLN A 390 -14.74 -3.99 6.74
C GLN A 390 -13.55 -3.98 5.75
N ASN A 391 -12.33 -4.27 6.21
CA ASN A 391 -11.19 -4.52 5.32
C ASN A 391 -11.52 -5.68 4.39
N ASN A 392 -11.45 -5.49 3.07
CA ASN A 392 -11.88 -6.51 2.11
C ASN A 392 -10.98 -6.66 0.89
N VAL A 393 -11.00 -7.88 0.34
CA VAL A 393 -10.29 -8.26 -0.87
C VAL A 393 -11.25 -8.92 -1.86
N SER A 394 -11.00 -8.71 -3.15
CA SER A 394 -11.75 -9.37 -4.23
C SER A 394 -10.92 -9.43 -5.50
N GLN A 395 -11.24 -10.35 -6.40
CA GLN A 395 -10.65 -10.44 -7.74
C GLN A 395 -9.10 -10.52 -7.73
N ILE A 396 -8.53 -11.17 -6.72
CA ILE A 396 -7.08 -11.30 -6.55
C ILE A 396 -6.54 -12.46 -7.37
N LEU A 397 -5.41 -12.26 -8.05
CA LEU A 397 -4.67 -13.32 -8.73
C LEU A 397 -3.37 -13.61 -7.98
N MET A 398 -3.32 -14.76 -7.30
CA MET A 398 -2.08 -15.32 -6.76
C MET A 398 -1.41 -16.19 -7.83
N GLU A 399 -0.29 -15.74 -8.40
CA GLU A 399 0.48 -16.61 -9.31
C GLU A 399 1.06 -17.82 -8.55
N ARG A 400 1.31 -18.93 -9.25
CA ARG A 400 1.96 -20.15 -8.69
C ARG A 400 3.31 -19.87 -7.99
N SER A 401 3.94 -18.73 -8.28
CA SER A 401 5.18 -18.30 -7.63
C SER A 401 4.99 -17.71 -6.22
N VAL A 402 3.75 -17.54 -5.76
CA VAL A 402 3.43 -17.13 -4.39
C VAL A 402 3.45 -18.37 -3.50
N GLY A 403 4.44 -18.44 -2.60
CA GLY A 403 4.57 -19.53 -1.62
C GLY A 403 3.83 -19.26 -0.30
N LEU A 404 3.55 -18.00 0.02
CA LEU A 404 2.78 -17.59 1.19
C LEU A 404 1.83 -16.45 0.83
N GLU A 405 0.53 -16.74 0.84
CA GLU A 405 -0.53 -15.84 0.39
C GLU A 405 -0.89 -14.84 1.48
N VAL A 406 -1.09 -15.31 2.71
CA VAL A 406 -1.45 -14.50 3.87
C VAL A 406 -0.54 -14.85 5.05
N PHE A 407 -0.15 -13.86 5.85
CA PHE A 407 0.58 -14.13 7.10
C PHE A 407 0.24 -13.13 8.21
N PHE A 408 -0.22 -13.66 9.35
CA PHE A 408 -0.57 -12.88 10.55
C PHE A 408 0.61 -12.63 11.50
N GLY A 409 1.83 -13.00 11.10
CA GLY A 409 3.01 -12.88 11.95
C GLY A 409 3.13 -14.01 12.96
N ARG A 410 4.28 -14.07 13.62
CA ARG A 410 4.56 -14.94 14.78
C ARG A 410 5.52 -14.22 15.71
N SER A 411 5.49 -14.53 17.00
CA SER A 411 6.44 -13.98 17.95
C SER A 411 7.89 -14.11 17.45
N GLY A 412 8.68 -13.05 17.64
CA GLY A 412 10.06 -12.98 17.19
C GLY A 412 10.55 -11.54 16.97
N GLN A 413 11.77 -11.40 16.44
CA GLN A 413 12.48 -10.12 16.27
C GLN A 413 11.60 -8.98 15.72
N TRP A 414 10.82 -9.26 14.66
CA TRP A 414 10.06 -8.24 13.94
C TRP A 414 8.65 -8.03 14.48
N PHE A 415 7.96 -9.09 14.91
CA PHE A 415 6.58 -9.02 15.41
C PHE A 415 6.51 -8.81 16.93
N GLY A 416 7.64 -8.78 17.64
CA GLY A 416 7.65 -8.74 19.10
C GLY A 416 6.99 -10.00 19.66
N ASN A 417 6.11 -9.84 20.65
CA ASN A 417 5.30 -10.94 21.17
C ASN A 417 4.11 -11.32 20.27
N ASN A 418 3.82 -10.51 19.25
CA ASN A 418 2.63 -10.63 18.39
C ASN A 418 1.32 -10.66 19.21
N ASP A 419 1.25 -9.84 20.26
CA ASP A 419 0.19 -9.85 21.27
C ASP A 419 -0.41 -8.46 21.54
N ASN A 420 -0.08 -7.46 20.72
CA ASN A 420 -0.73 -6.16 20.82
C ASN A 420 -2.20 -6.28 20.36
N ASP A 421 -3.04 -5.34 20.80
CA ASP A 421 -4.49 -5.44 20.60
C ASP A 421 -4.90 -5.54 19.12
N GLY A 422 -4.22 -4.81 18.23
CA GLY A 422 -4.41 -4.91 16.78
C GLY A 422 -3.84 -6.19 16.16
N ASP A 423 -2.77 -6.76 16.72
CA ASP A 423 -2.27 -8.07 16.32
C ASP A 423 -3.34 -9.14 16.61
N LYS A 424 -3.98 -9.09 17.79
CA LYS A 424 -5.06 -10.02 18.20
C LYS A 424 -6.31 -9.89 17.35
N MET A 425 -6.65 -8.66 16.96
CA MET A 425 -7.88 -8.34 16.23
C MET A 425 -7.71 -8.31 14.72
N SER A 426 -6.57 -8.75 14.18
CA SER A 426 -6.32 -8.80 12.75
C SER A 426 -7.34 -9.68 12.02
N ILE A 427 -8.04 -9.08 11.03
CA ILE A 427 -9.08 -9.71 10.22
C ILE A 427 -9.22 -8.99 8.86
N PHE A 428 -9.64 -9.72 7.81
CA PHE A 428 -10.20 -9.15 6.58
C PHE A 428 -11.25 -10.08 5.94
N HIS A 429 -12.06 -9.55 5.03
CA HIS A 429 -13.12 -10.24 4.30
C HIS A 429 -12.70 -10.57 2.86
N ASP A 430 -12.66 -11.84 2.50
CA ASP A 430 -12.54 -12.31 1.12
C ASP A 430 -13.93 -12.46 0.50
N LEU A 431 -14.30 -11.47 -0.32
CA LEU A 431 -15.66 -11.33 -0.85
C LEU A 431 -16.00 -12.44 -1.85
N ASP A 432 -15.05 -12.83 -2.69
CA ASP A 432 -15.30 -13.70 -3.84
C ASP A 432 -14.51 -15.02 -3.82
N GLY A 433 -13.74 -15.24 -2.76
CA GLY A 433 -12.93 -16.45 -2.57
C GLY A 433 -11.65 -16.43 -3.40
N SER A 434 -11.23 -15.28 -3.93
CA SER A 434 -10.04 -15.18 -4.78
C SER A 434 -8.72 -15.39 -4.01
N VAL A 435 -8.74 -15.29 -2.68
CA VAL A 435 -7.58 -15.57 -1.81
C VAL A 435 -7.72 -16.91 -1.09
N THR A 436 -8.89 -17.19 -0.52
CA THR A 436 -9.18 -18.35 0.33
C THR A 436 -9.66 -19.58 -0.44
N GLY A 437 -10.17 -19.38 -1.66
CA GLY A 437 -10.93 -20.39 -2.41
C GLY A 437 -12.40 -20.49 -1.99
N TYR A 438 -12.87 -19.68 -1.03
CA TYR A 438 -14.21 -19.71 -0.47
C TYR A 438 -14.83 -18.32 -0.45
N SER A 439 -15.93 -18.14 -1.17
CA SER A 439 -16.62 -16.85 -1.23
C SER A 439 -17.24 -16.46 0.10
N ASP A 440 -17.30 -15.15 0.35
CA ASP A 440 -17.93 -14.59 1.54
C ASP A 440 -17.36 -15.15 2.85
N THR A 441 -16.03 -15.19 2.95
CA THR A 441 -15.33 -15.69 4.15
C THR A 441 -14.41 -14.65 4.75
N PHE A 442 -14.30 -14.66 6.08
CA PHE A 442 -13.37 -13.83 6.82
C PHE A 442 -12.10 -14.62 7.14
N VAL A 443 -10.96 -13.96 7.02
CA VAL A 443 -9.66 -14.50 7.42
C VAL A 443 -9.17 -13.74 8.64
N GLY A 444 -8.97 -14.44 9.74
CA GLY A 444 -8.50 -13.87 11.00
C GLY A 444 -7.36 -14.67 11.62
N ARG A 445 -6.80 -14.16 12.72
CA ARG A 445 -5.74 -14.85 13.45
C ARG A 445 -6.24 -16.15 14.09
N ALA A 446 -5.44 -17.22 14.04
CA ALA A 446 -5.88 -18.57 14.41
C ALA A 446 -6.26 -18.75 15.89
N ASP A 447 -5.73 -17.92 16.77
CA ASP A 447 -5.96 -17.92 18.22
C ASP A 447 -6.98 -16.84 18.66
N ASN A 448 -7.66 -16.17 17.72
CA ASN A 448 -8.74 -15.25 18.05
C ASN A 448 -10.06 -16.01 18.25
N TYR A 449 -10.31 -16.45 19.48
CA TYR A 449 -11.52 -17.17 19.86
C TYR A 449 -12.81 -16.33 19.81
N LEU A 450 -12.73 -15.02 19.60
CA LEU A 450 -13.91 -14.20 19.33
C LEU A 450 -14.47 -14.48 17.93
N LEU A 451 -13.64 -14.95 17.01
CA LEU A 451 -14.03 -15.33 15.65
C LEU A 451 -14.40 -16.82 15.53
N HIS A 452 -13.88 -17.65 16.44
CA HIS A 452 -13.90 -19.10 16.31
C HIS A 452 -15.31 -19.71 16.39
N HIS A 453 -15.64 -20.59 15.45
CA HIS A 453 -16.81 -21.46 15.50
C HIS A 453 -16.50 -22.80 14.81
N PRO A 454 -17.26 -23.88 15.04
CA PRO A 454 -16.95 -25.22 14.51
C PRO A 454 -16.88 -25.33 12.98
N GLY A 455 -17.32 -24.31 12.24
CA GLY A 455 -17.25 -24.26 10.77
C GLY A 455 -15.97 -23.61 10.23
N CYS A 456 -15.11 -23.04 11.09
CA CYS A 456 -13.87 -22.42 10.65
C CYS A 456 -12.83 -23.45 10.21
N LEU A 457 -11.97 -23.05 9.25
CA LEU A 457 -10.85 -23.83 8.76
C LEU A 457 -9.52 -23.20 9.20
N THR A 458 -8.74 -23.88 10.03
CA THR A 458 -7.40 -23.42 10.42
C THR A 458 -6.41 -23.58 9.27
N VAL A 459 -5.59 -22.55 9.04
CA VAL A 459 -4.53 -22.53 8.04
C VAL A 459 -3.18 -22.25 8.74
N PRO A 460 -2.50 -23.29 9.28
CA PRO A 460 -1.31 -23.12 10.12
C PRO A 460 -0.19 -22.30 9.46
N ARG A 461 0.01 -22.49 8.15
CA ARG A 461 1.03 -21.74 7.38
C ARG A 461 0.81 -20.22 7.40
N TRP A 462 -0.43 -19.77 7.56
CA TRP A 462 -0.78 -18.35 7.63
C TRP A 462 -0.75 -17.80 9.06
N ASN A 463 -0.63 -18.67 10.08
CA ASN A 463 -1.01 -18.37 11.45
C ASN A 463 -2.44 -17.79 11.54
N GLY A 464 -3.34 -18.32 10.71
CA GLY A 464 -4.68 -17.78 10.52
C GLY A 464 -5.74 -18.86 10.37
N MET A 465 -6.99 -18.42 10.25
CA MET A 465 -8.17 -19.25 10.07
C MET A 465 -9.15 -18.59 9.11
N ILE A 466 -9.94 -19.40 8.41
CA ILE A 466 -10.98 -18.96 7.47
C ILE A 466 -12.34 -19.30 8.09
N CYS A 467 -13.20 -18.32 8.28
CA CYS A 467 -14.51 -18.48 8.93
C CYS A 467 -15.62 -17.86 8.11
N THR A 468 -16.83 -18.40 8.25
CA THR A 468 -18.06 -17.75 7.78
C THR A 468 -18.70 -16.96 8.92
N GLY A 469 -19.63 -16.07 8.60
CA GLY A 469 -20.40 -15.32 9.60
C GLY A 469 -20.34 -13.82 9.39
N LYS A 470 -20.96 -13.08 10.31
CA LYS A 470 -20.98 -11.62 10.29
C LYS A 470 -20.17 -11.09 11.46
N PHE A 471 -19.27 -10.17 11.16
CA PHE A 471 -18.37 -9.57 12.14
C PHE A 471 -18.48 -8.05 12.12
N ALA A 472 -18.43 -7.45 13.30
CA ALA A 472 -18.43 -6.00 13.51
C ALA A 472 -17.39 -5.65 14.59
N GLN A 473 -17.41 -4.42 15.09
CA GLN A 473 -16.51 -3.98 16.16
C GLN A 473 -17.31 -3.42 17.33
N LEU A 474 -16.91 -3.76 18.54
CA LEU A 474 -17.43 -3.13 19.75
C LEU A 474 -16.38 -2.16 20.27
N TYR A 475 -16.64 -0.85 20.16
CA TYR A 475 -15.75 0.16 20.71
C TYR A 475 -16.17 0.46 22.16
N ILE A 476 -15.27 0.19 23.10
CA ILE A 476 -15.52 0.25 24.54
C ILE A 476 -14.67 1.38 25.12
N GLN A 477 -15.29 2.36 25.78
CA GLN A 477 -14.60 3.32 26.64
C GLN A 477 -14.82 2.96 28.11
N ALA A 478 -13.76 2.98 28.89
CA ALA A 478 -13.80 2.73 30.34
C ALA A 478 -13.15 3.90 31.09
N ARG A 479 -13.78 4.37 32.16
CA ARG A 479 -13.30 5.44 33.02
C ARG A 479 -13.48 5.07 34.47
N ARG A 480 -12.59 5.58 35.33
CA ARG A 480 -12.68 5.42 36.78
C ARG A 480 -12.77 3.94 37.19
N PRO A 481 -11.68 3.16 37.01
CA PRO A 481 -10.35 3.58 36.51
C PRO A 481 -10.14 3.33 34.99
N GLU A 482 -9.17 4.06 34.41
CA GLU A 482 -8.84 4.09 32.98
C GLU A 482 -7.52 3.39 32.61
N ASN A 483 -7.05 2.45 33.43
CA ASN A 483 -5.74 1.79 33.23
C ASN A 483 -5.79 0.25 33.25
N LEU A 484 -6.99 -0.33 33.28
CA LEU A 484 -7.18 -1.77 33.40
C LEU A 484 -6.96 -2.51 32.08
N THR A 485 -6.69 -3.81 32.17
CA THR A 485 -6.76 -4.74 31.04
C THR A 485 -8.17 -5.32 30.96
N LEU A 486 -8.79 -5.24 29.78
CA LEU A 486 -10.11 -5.82 29.54
C LEU A 486 -9.97 -7.26 29.06
N SER A 487 -10.72 -8.17 29.67
CA SER A 487 -10.86 -9.56 29.26
C SER A 487 -12.23 -9.76 28.61
N ILE A 488 -12.27 -10.19 27.36
CA ILE A 488 -13.50 -10.48 26.63
C ILE A 488 -13.50 -11.92 26.11
N ALA A 489 -14.58 -12.65 26.35
CA ALA A 489 -14.76 -14.01 25.85
C ALA A 489 -16.16 -14.20 25.27
N ARG A 490 -16.29 -15.09 24.28
CA ARG A 490 -17.61 -15.59 23.87
C ARG A 490 -18.11 -16.59 24.91
N ALA A 491 -19.41 -16.62 25.17
CA ALA A 491 -19.99 -17.60 26.10
C ALA A 491 -19.81 -19.06 25.65
N THR A 492 -19.53 -19.29 24.36
CA THR A 492 -19.20 -20.60 23.80
C THR A 492 -17.74 -21.03 24.07
N HIS A 493 -16.86 -20.09 24.40
CA HIS A 493 -15.44 -20.31 24.67
C HIS A 493 -14.97 -19.50 25.90
N PRO A 494 -15.59 -19.65 27.08
CA PRO A 494 -15.32 -18.81 28.25
C PRO A 494 -13.90 -18.99 28.81
N SER A 495 -13.26 -20.13 28.56
CA SER A 495 -11.88 -20.44 29.00
C SER A 495 -10.79 -19.87 28.09
N GLN A 496 -11.16 -19.23 26.97
CA GLN A 496 -10.23 -18.65 25.99
C GLN A 496 -10.50 -17.15 25.79
N PRO A 497 -10.37 -16.30 26.83
CA PRO A 497 -10.60 -14.87 26.69
C PRO A 497 -9.50 -14.19 25.88
N SER A 498 -9.89 -13.19 25.10
CA SER A 498 -8.96 -12.19 24.57
C SER A 498 -8.72 -11.10 25.62
N ARG A 499 -7.46 -10.91 26.02
CA ARG A 499 -7.06 -9.83 26.92
C ARG A 499 -6.58 -8.64 26.13
N LEU A 500 -7.14 -7.46 26.36
CA LEU A 500 -6.88 -6.22 25.64
C LEU A 500 -6.30 -5.19 26.60
N GLN A 501 -5.10 -4.68 26.30
CA GLN A 501 -4.42 -3.70 27.13
C GLN A 501 -5.01 -2.29 26.97
N GLY A 502 -5.69 -2.06 25.84
CA GLY A 502 -6.24 -0.80 25.42
C GLY A 502 -5.23 0.10 24.70
N VAL A 503 -5.76 0.96 23.83
CA VAL A 503 -4.96 1.89 23.01
C VAL A 503 -4.76 3.23 23.74
N ASN A 504 -3.61 3.88 23.58
CA ASN A 504 -3.28 5.20 24.17
C ASN A 504 -3.33 5.22 25.71
N ARG A 505 -2.54 4.36 26.36
CA ARG A 505 -2.41 4.37 27.83
C ARG A 505 -2.00 5.75 28.35
N GLY A 506 -2.65 6.20 29.42
CA GLY A 506 -2.46 7.55 29.99
C GLY A 506 -3.43 8.61 29.47
N ALA A 507 -4.33 8.25 28.54
CA ALA A 507 -5.46 9.11 28.18
C ALA A 507 -6.50 9.20 29.33
N PRO A 508 -7.39 10.22 29.35
CA PRO A 508 -8.43 10.37 30.38
C PRO A 508 -9.45 9.23 30.46
N TYR A 509 -9.40 8.29 29.51
CA TYR A 509 -10.21 7.08 29.47
C TYR A 509 -9.45 6.00 28.71
N GLN A 510 -9.71 4.73 29.02
CA GLN A 510 -9.18 3.62 28.26
C GLN A 510 -10.15 3.25 27.15
N GLN A 511 -9.62 2.93 25.97
CA GLN A 511 -10.39 2.43 24.83
C GLN A 511 -9.94 1.04 24.39
N TYR A 512 -10.91 0.17 24.07
CA TYR A 512 -10.72 -1.19 23.55
C TYR A 512 -11.63 -1.42 22.34
N GLN A 513 -11.19 -2.27 21.40
CA GLN A 513 -11.90 -2.48 20.13
C GLN A 513 -11.84 -3.92 19.63
N PRO A 514 -12.40 -4.88 20.38
CA PRO A 514 -12.52 -6.24 19.88
C PRO A 514 -13.35 -6.31 18.59
N VAL A 515 -12.88 -7.12 17.64
CA VAL A 515 -13.73 -7.62 16.56
C VAL A 515 -14.62 -8.72 17.15
N VAL A 516 -15.92 -8.62 16.87
CA VAL A 516 -16.97 -9.42 17.47
C VAL A 516 -17.82 -10.08 16.40
N MET A 517 -18.17 -11.35 16.61
CA MET A 517 -19.17 -12.07 15.83
C MET A 517 -20.55 -11.61 16.29
N LEU A 518 -21.38 -11.15 15.36
CA LEU A 518 -22.72 -10.65 15.64
C LEU A 518 -23.66 -11.77 16.10
N GLU A 519 -24.73 -11.38 16.81
CA GLU A 519 -25.78 -12.29 17.30
C GLU A 519 -25.25 -13.31 18.32
N GLN A 520 -24.27 -12.91 19.14
CA GLN A 520 -23.60 -13.79 20.10
C GLN A 520 -23.52 -13.17 21.52
N PRO A 521 -23.50 -14.02 22.57
CA PRO A 521 -23.25 -13.61 23.95
C PRO A 521 -21.75 -13.46 24.27
N TYR A 522 -21.41 -12.34 24.92
CA TYR A 522 -20.06 -11.97 25.33
C TYR A 522 -19.98 -11.71 26.84
N ILE A 523 -18.86 -12.12 27.43
CA ILE A 523 -18.51 -11.92 28.83
C ILE A 523 -17.37 -10.92 28.86
N ILE A 524 -17.54 -9.82 29.60
CA ILE A 524 -16.55 -8.75 29.73
C ILE A 524 -16.18 -8.56 31.19
N GLN A 525 -14.88 -8.55 31.46
CA GLN A 525 -14.29 -8.41 32.79
C GLN A 525 -13.07 -7.50 32.70
N TRP A 526 -12.63 -6.97 33.84
CA TRP A 526 -11.38 -6.24 33.96
C TRP A 526 -10.48 -6.91 35.00
N ASP A 527 -9.16 -6.71 34.89
CA ASP A 527 -8.16 -7.23 35.82
C ASP A 527 -8.06 -6.45 37.15
N GLY A 528 -9.12 -5.73 37.51
CA GLY A 528 -9.23 -4.92 38.72
C GLY A 528 -10.68 -4.57 39.04
N ARG A 529 -10.90 -3.55 39.87
CA ARG A 529 -12.25 -3.02 40.15
C ARG A 529 -12.89 -2.53 38.86
N ALA A 530 -14.11 -3.00 38.56
CA ALA A 530 -14.81 -2.64 37.33
C ALA A 530 -14.98 -1.10 37.19
N PRO A 531 -14.88 -0.54 35.97
CA PRO A 531 -15.03 0.89 35.75
C PRO A 531 -16.42 1.42 36.12
N GLU A 532 -16.47 2.59 36.77
CA GLU A 532 -17.71 3.28 37.12
C GLU A 532 -18.46 3.80 35.88
N ASP A 533 -17.74 4.24 34.84
CA ASP A 533 -18.36 4.57 33.55
C ASP A 533 -17.84 3.67 32.44
N VAL A 534 -18.78 3.01 31.75
CA VAL A 534 -18.51 2.26 30.53
C VAL A 534 -19.40 2.78 29.41
N ILE A 535 -18.81 3.06 28.25
CA ILE A 535 -19.55 3.44 27.04
C ILE A 535 -19.30 2.39 25.97
N LEU A 536 -20.38 1.80 25.46
CA LEU A 536 -20.38 0.76 24.44
C LEU A 536 -20.91 1.34 23.13
N TYR A 537 -20.08 1.34 22.10
CA TYR A 537 -20.44 1.78 20.75
C TYR A 537 -20.49 0.57 19.80
N PRO A 538 -21.67 0.22 19.24
CA PRO A 538 -21.82 -0.80 18.20
C PRO A 538 -21.36 -0.24 16.83
N ILE A 539 -20.06 -0.12 16.61
CA ILE A 539 -19.49 0.40 15.35
C ILE A 539 -19.41 -0.68 14.26
N ASN A 540 -19.71 -0.31 13.01
CA ASN A 540 -19.88 -1.23 11.87
C ASN A 540 -21.10 -2.17 11.97
N PHE A 541 -22.02 -1.93 12.90
CA PHE A 541 -23.29 -2.67 13.00
C PHE A 541 -24.28 -2.14 11.96
N ASN A 542 -24.89 -3.02 11.18
CA ASN A 542 -26.04 -2.63 10.37
C ASN A 542 -27.30 -2.58 11.22
N ARG A 543 -28.33 -1.89 10.72
CA ARG A 543 -29.64 -1.85 11.37
C ARG A 543 -30.13 -3.27 11.68
N GLY A 544 -30.44 -3.52 12.93
CA GLY A 544 -30.92 -4.81 13.43
C GLY A 544 -29.82 -5.73 13.96
N ASP A 545 -28.55 -5.52 13.59
CA ASP A 545 -27.43 -6.27 14.14
C ASP A 545 -27.34 -6.02 15.66
N TRP A 546 -27.04 -7.08 16.41
CA TRP A 546 -27.07 -7.02 17.88
C TRP A 546 -26.02 -7.92 18.53
N LEU A 547 -25.71 -7.62 19.78
CA LEU A 547 -24.92 -8.42 20.71
C LEU A 547 -25.58 -8.49 22.07
N LEU A 548 -25.23 -9.52 22.82
CA LEU A 548 -25.57 -9.64 24.22
C LEU A 548 -24.29 -9.58 25.05
N VAL A 549 -24.23 -8.66 26.01
CA VAL A 549 -23.03 -8.43 26.81
C VAL A 549 -23.35 -8.62 28.28
N ALA A 550 -22.52 -9.43 28.96
CA ALA A 550 -22.52 -9.56 30.41
C ALA A 550 -21.25 -8.91 30.98
N LEU A 551 -21.41 -7.86 31.77
CA LEU A 551 -20.31 -7.13 32.41
C LEU A 551 -20.23 -7.49 33.89
N CYS A 552 -19.04 -7.87 34.36
CA CYS A 552 -18.81 -8.23 35.76
C CYS A 552 -18.69 -7.00 36.67
N TYR A 553 -19.50 -6.96 37.72
CA TYR A 553 -19.57 -5.90 38.72
C TYR A 553 -19.78 -6.46 40.14
N PRO A 554 -19.47 -5.69 41.20
CA PRO A 554 -19.81 -6.06 42.58
C PRO A 554 -21.33 -6.21 42.79
N ARG A 555 -21.77 -7.09 43.69
CA ARG A 555 -23.18 -7.52 43.85
C ARG A 555 -24.13 -6.42 44.34
N GLU A 556 -23.56 -5.42 45.00
CA GLU A 556 -24.22 -4.25 45.55
C GLU A 556 -24.32 -3.10 44.53
N ALA A 557 -23.70 -3.23 43.36
CA ALA A 557 -23.71 -2.19 42.34
C ALA A 557 -25.14 -1.79 41.92
N VAL A 558 -25.31 -0.49 41.70
CA VAL A 558 -26.54 0.12 41.16
C VAL A 558 -26.20 0.76 39.83
N PHE A 559 -27.09 0.62 38.85
CA PHE A 559 -26.81 1.03 37.48
C PHE A 559 -27.81 2.06 36.96
N HIS A 560 -27.27 3.07 36.30
CA HIS A 560 -28.01 3.95 35.40
C HIS A 560 -27.53 3.67 33.97
N VAL A 561 -28.42 3.09 33.15
CA VAL A 561 -28.11 2.69 31.78
C VAL A 561 -28.92 3.54 30.80
N VAL A 562 -28.22 4.22 29.90
CA VAL A 562 -28.82 5.16 28.95
C VAL A 562 -28.26 4.89 27.55
N ALA A 563 -29.12 4.90 26.53
CA ALA A 563 -28.67 4.99 25.15
C ALA A 563 -28.89 6.39 24.60
N ASP A 564 -27.96 6.84 23.76
CA ASP A 564 -28.07 8.10 23.03
C ASP A 564 -27.41 7.97 21.65
N VAL A 565 -27.58 9.00 20.82
CA VAL A 565 -26.86 9.16 19.55
C VAL A 565 -25.90 10.34 19.70
N TYR A 566 -24.61 10.07 19.50
CA TYR A 566 -23.55 11.07 19.61
C TYR A 566 -23.07 11.51 18.23
N GLN A 567 -23.24 12.79 17.91
CA GLN A 567 -22.73 13.38 16.69
C GLN A 567 -21.29 13.84 16.91
N ARG A 568 -20.33 13.07 16.39
CA ARG A 568 -18.91 13.22 16.72
C ARG A 568 -18.29 14.51 16.19
N ARG A 569 -18.78 15.03 15.05
CA ARG A 569 -18.28 16.29 14.46
C ARG A 569 -18.68 17.51 15.28
N THR A 570 -19.92 17.56 15.77
CA THR A 570 -20.48 18.72 16.49
C THR A 570 -20.41 18.57 18.01
N GLY A 571 -20.14 17.37 18.53
CA GLY A 571 -20.19 17.06 19.96
C GLY A 571 -21.61 16.99 20.52
N THR A 572 -22.65 17.07 19.68
CA THR A 572 -24.05 17.06 20.14
C THR A 572 -24.54 15.66 20.47
N VAL A 573 -25.44 15.57 21.46
CA VAL A 573 -26.08 14.33 21.90
C VAL A 573 -27.60 14.50 21.76
N HIS A 574 -28.26 13.51 21.18
CA HIS A 574 -29.72 13.51 21.02
C HIS A 574 -30.28 12.09 21.08
N SER A 575 -31.61 11.94 20.96
CA SER A 575 -32.29 10.63 21.05
C SER A 575 -31.99 9.86 22.34
N VAL A 576 -31.87 10.58 23.46
CA VAL A 576 -31.58 10.00 24.78
C VAL A 576 -32.75 9.12 25.23
N THR A 577 -32.47 7.89 25.63
CA THR A 577 -33.48 6.93 26.11
C THR A 577 -32.91 6.11 27.27
N HIS A 578 -33.68 5.96 28.33
CA HIS A 578 -33.30 5.13 29.48
C HIS A 578 -33.60 3.66 29.20
N TYR A 579 -32.70 2.77 29.64
CA TYR A 579 -33.04 1.36 29.70
C TYR A 579 -33.88 1.09 30.95
N ALA A 580 -34.89 0.23 30.83
CA ALA A 580 -35.68 -0.23 31.96
C ALA A 580 -35.09 -1.52 32.56
N THR A 581 -35.30 -1.71 33.86
CA THR A 581 -34.92 -2.94 34.56
C THR A 581 -35.84 -4.08 34.17
N ALA A 582 -35.29 -5.17 33.64
CA ALA A 582 -36.05 -6.40 33.41
C ALA A 582 -36.25 -7.18 34.72
N ALA A 583 -37.37 -7.89 34.84
CA ALA A 583 -37.65 -8.77 35.99
C ALA A 583 -36.77 -10.03 36.00
N THR A 584 -36.35 -10.52 34.84
CA THR A 584 -35.55 -11.74 34.68
C THR A 584 -34.51 -11.55 33.60
N ARG A 585 -33.43 -12.34 33.68
CA ARG A 585 -32.40 -12.41 32.62
C ARG A 585 -33.03 -12.72 31.26
N ASP A 586 -33.95 -13.67 31.19
CA ASP A 586 -34.51 -14.18 29.94
C ASP A 586 -35.30 -13.12 29.16
N HIS A 587 -35.86 -12.10 29.82
CA HIS A 587 -36.49 -10.97 29.13
C HIS A 587 -35.47 -10.12 28.33
N VAL A 588 -34.24 -9.96 28.83
CA VAL A 588 -33.16 -9.29 28.09
C VAL A 588 -32.66 -10.18 26.95
N LEU A 589 -32.59 -11.49 27.19
CA LEU A 589 -32.16 -12.49 26.19
C LEU A 589 -33.16 -12.61 25.02
N GLY A 590 -34.45 -12.54 25.33
CA GLY A 590 -35.56 -12.79 24.39
C GLY A 590 -35.71 -11.75 23.27
N GLY A 591 -35.07 -10.58 23.40
CA GLY A 591 -35.07 -9.55 22.35
C GLY A 591 -36.43 -8.89 22.15
N THR A 592 -36.81 -8.02 23.08
CA THR A 592 -37.99 -7.16 22.94
C THR A 592 -37.63 -5.86 22.21
N SER A 593 -38.64 -5.11 21.75
CA SER A 593 -38.44 -3.74 21.24
C SER A 593 -38.02 -2.76 22.32
N GLU A 594 -38.17 -3.14 23.59
CA GLU A 594 -37.80 -2.34 24.75
C GLU A 594 -36.31 -2.46 25.06
N ARG A 595 -35.70 -1.34 25.42
CA ARG A 595 -34.30 -1.30 25.88
C ARG A 595 -34.25 -1.76 27.33
N LEU A 596 -33.90 -3.02 27.55
CA LEU A 596 -33.89 -3.64 28.87
C LEU A 596 -32.48 -4.00 29.34
N PHE A 597 -32.23 -3.84 30.64
CA PHE A 597 -31.05 -4.38 31.32
C PHE A 597 -31.47 -5.24 32.51
N PHE A 598 -30.65 -6.22 32.87
CA PHE A 598 -30.86 -7.05 34.05
C PHE A 598 -29.56 -7.18 34.83
N PHE A 599 -29.60 -6.93 36.13
CA PHE A 599 -28.45 -7.16 37.00
C PHE A 599 -28.71 -8.36 37.89
N ASP A 600 -27.96 -9.43 37.65
CA ASP A 600 -28.01 -10.63 38.49
C ASP A 600 -27.11 -10.46 39.71
N ARG A 601 -27.71 -10.06 40.84
CA ARG A 601 -26.99 -9.89 42.11
C ARG A 601 -26.31 -11.17 42.60
N ALA A 602 -26.79 -12.36 42.21
CA ALA A 602 -26.19 -13.62 42.65
C ALA A 602 -24.84 -13.87 41.94
N SER A 603 -24.81 -13.67 40.63
CA SER A 603 -23.61 -13.88 39.80
C SER A 603 -22.71 -12.66 39.67
N GLY A 604 -23.22 -11.45 39.95
CA GLY A 604 -22.49 -10.18 39.80
C GLY A 604 -22.44 -9.68 38.35
N TYR A 605 -23.37 -10.10 37.49
CA TYR A 605 -23.35 -9.72 36.07
C TYR A 605 -24.48 -8.78 35.68
N LEU A 606 -24.10 -7.69 35.01
CA LEU A 606 -25.01 -6.80 34.29
C LEU A 606 -25.17 -7.29 32.86
N PHE A 607 -26.39 -7.66 32.47
CA PHE A 607 -26.76 -8.06 31.13
C PHE A 607 -27.37 -6.89 30.36
N VAL A 608 -26.80 -6.62 29.19
CA VAL A 608 -27.27 -5.58 28.26
C VAL A 608 -27.35 -6.16 26.86
N ARG A 609 -28.49 -5.95 26.19
CA ARG A 609 -28.62 -6.18 24.75
C ARG A 609 -28.23 -4.90 24.01
N LEU A 610 -27.16 -4.97 23.22
CA LEU A 610 -26.74 -3.92 22.31
C LEU A 610 -27.35 -4.19 20.95
N GLN A 611 -28.11 -3.26 20.39
CA GLN A 611 -28.67 -3.38 19.05
C GLN A 611 -28.55 -2.05 18.32
N ALA A 612 -28.12 -2.09 17.06
CA ALA A 612 -28.12 -0.92 16.20
C ALA A 612 -29.52 -0.71 15.63
N HIS A 613 -30.07 0.49 15.80
CA HIS A 613 -31.41 0.85 15.31
C HIS A 613 -31.36 1.70 14.04
N ALA A 614 -30.27 2.42 13.82
CA ALA A 614 -30.08 3.26 12.64
C ALA A 614 -29.36 2.48 11.52
N ALA A 615 -29.68 2.82 10.28
CA ALA A 615 -28.96 2.31 9.12
C ALA A 615 -27.65 3.09 8.93
N ARG A 616 -26.58 2.38 8.60
CA ARG A 616 -25.32 2.97 8.12
C ARG A 616 -25.24 2.86 6.60
N ALA A 617 -24.52 3.78 5.97
CA ALA A 617 -24.29 3.78 4.53
C ALA A 617 -22.83 3.44 4.21
N GLY A 618 -22.62 2.57 3.22
CA GLY A 618 -21.29 2.22 2.71
C GLY A 618 -20.31 1.76 3.78
N HIS A 619 -19.22 2.50 3.92
CA HIS A 619 -18.10 2.22 4.85
C HIS A 619 -18.19 2.96 6.18
N SER A 620 -19.30 3.66 6.43
CA SER A 620 -19.48 4.40 7.67
C SER A 620 -19.51 3.44 8.84
N TYR A 621 -18.81 3.82 9.91
CA TYR A 621 -18.79 3.11 11.19
C TYR A 621 -20.11 3.31 11.91
N CYS A 622 -20.74 4.46 11.68
CA CYS A 622 -21.97 4.89 12.32
C CYS A 622 -23.04 5.27 11.28
N SER A 623 -24.22 5.64 11.76
CA SER A 623 -25.27 6.20 10.91
C SER A 623 -25.00 7.68 10.60
N GLU A 624 -25.63 8.21 9.54
CA GLU A 624 -25.57 9.66 9.22
C GLU A 624 -26.15 10.55 10.34
N ARG A 625 -27.03 9.98 11.19
CA ARG A 625 -27.56 10.68 12.37
C ARG A 625 -26.53 10.78 13.50
N GLY A 626 -25.41 10.07 13.41
CA GLY A 626 -24.40 9.95 14.45
C GLY A 626 -24.21 8.52 14.94
N CYS A 627 -23.32 8.36 15.92
CA CYS A 627 -22.97 7.07 16.50
C CYS A 627 -23.88 6.73 17.67
N GLU A 628 -24.64 5.64 17.54
CA GLU A 628 -25.38 5.05 18.65
C GLU A 628 -24.40 4.61 19.74
N ARG A 629 -24.73 4.83 21.01
CA ARG A 629 -23.95 4.33 22.14
C ARG A 629 -24.82 4.02 23.34
N VAL A 630 -24.35 3.08 24.17
CA VAL A 630 -24.94 2.75 25.47
C VAL A 630 -23.96 3.14 26.56
N LYS A 631 -24.39 4.02 27.46
CA LYS A 631 -23.66 4.49 28.63
C LYS A 631 -24.15 3.75 29.86
N ILE A 632 -23.23 3.11 30.56
CA ILE A 632 -23.45 2.39 31.81
C ILE A 632 -22.71 3.19 32.89
N MET A 633 -23.46 3.73 33.83
CA MET A 633 -22.94 4.43 35.00
C MET A 633 -23.25 3.56 36.22
N ALA A 634 -22.22 3.15 36.94
CA ALA A 634 -22.31 2.23 38.07
C ALA A 634 -21.93 2.95 39.37
N GLU A 635 -22.82 2.89 40.35
CA GLU A 635 -22.54 3.30 41.73
C GLU A 635 -22.15 2.07 42.53
N MET A 636 -20.98 2.10 43.17
CA MET A 636 -20.39 0.95 43.86
C MET A 636 -19.79 1.39 45.21
N SER A 637 -20.09 0.65 46.27
CA SER A 637 -19.54 0.87 47.61
C SER A 637 -18.45 -0.17 47.92
N GLY A 638 -17.19 0.25 48.06
CA GLY A 638 -16.06 -0.61 48.44
C GLY A 638 -14.87 -0.54 47.48
N GLU A 639 -13.64 -0.70 48.00
CA GLU A 639 -12.39 -0.56 47.25
C GLU A 639 -11.77 -1.90 46.77
N GLY A 640 -12.48 -3.02 46.90
CA GLY A 640 -11.96 -4.35 46.57
C GLY A 640 -12.11 -4.76 45.09
N SER A 641 -11.19 -5.60 44.58
CA SER A 641 -11.42 -6.35 43.35
C SER A 641 -12.43 -7.47 43.60
N TRP A 642 -13.38 -7.64 42.67
CA TRP A 642 -14.42 -8.66 42.75
C TRP A 642 -14.29 -9.64 41.58
N SER A 643 -14.54 -10.93 41.81
CA SER A 643 -14.52 -11.95 40.77
C SER A 643 -15.93 -12.49 40.53
N CYS A 644 -16.37 -12.47 39.27
CA CYS A 644 -17.61 -13.10 38.86
C CYS A 644 -17.36 -14.52 38.34
N ALA A 645 -18.41 -15.34 38.29
CA ALA A 645 -18.33 -16.69 37.73
C ALA A 645 -17.81 -16.67 36.28
N PRO A 646 -17.05 -17.68 35.80
CA PRO A 646 -16.44 -17.67 34.47
C PRO A 646 -17.42 -17.56 33.30
N ASN A 647 -18.67 -18.03 33.45
CA ASN A 647 -19.70 -17.93 32.43
C ASN A 647 -21.09 -17.79 33.05
N PRO A 648 -21.79 -16.64 32.88
CA PRO A 648 -23.10 -16.41 33.46
C PRO A 648 -24.28 -16.75 32.53
N PHE A 649 -23.99 -17.28 31.33
CA PHE A 649 -25.00 -17.64 30.34
C PHE A 649 -25.45 -19.10 30.48
N PRO A 650 -26.76 -19.41 30.36
CA PRO A 650 -27.26 -20.79 30.44
C PRO A 650 -26.81 -21.62 29.23
N GLU A 651 -26.69 -22.94 29.39
CA GLU A 651 -26.29 -23.83 28.29
C GLU A 651 -27.19 -23.71 27.04
N SER A 652 -28.47 -23.39 27.21
CA SER A 652 -29.40 -23.14 26.10
C SER A 652 -29.01 -21.93 25.24
N SER A 653 -28.44 -20.88 25.84
CA SER A 653 -27.92 -19.71 25.13
C SER A 653 -26.55 -19.94 24.47
N VAL A 654 -25.83 -20.99 24.91
CA VAL A 654 -24.60 -21.48 24.26
C VAL A 654 -24.92 -22.27 22.98
N ARG A 655 -26.15 -22.81 22.85
CA ARG A 655 -26.63 -23.54 21.66
C ARG A 655 -27.07 -22.65 20.50
N TRP A 656 -26.93 -21.32 20.59
CA TRP A 656 -27.06 -20.39 19.47
C TRP A 656 -25.84 -20.55 18.55
N ALA A 657 -25.62 -21.77 18.07
CA ALA A 657 -24.65 -22.07 17.06
C ALA A 657 -25.08 -21.28 15.83
N PRO A 658 -24.19 -20.46 15.23
CA PRO A 658 -24.49 -19.86 13.94
C PRO A 658 -24.95 -20.96 12.99
N PRO A 659 -25.91 -20.71 12.09
CA PRO A 659 -26.30 -21.69 11.10
C PRO A 659 -25.02 -22.26 10.51
N ARG A 660 -24.89 -23.60 10.50
CA ARG A 660 -23.74 -24.32 9.97
C ARG A 660 -23.68 -24.07 8.46
N HIS A 661 -23.31 -22.87 8.05
CA HIS A 661 -22.78 -22.61 6.74
C HIS A 661 -21.37 -23.16 6.80
N SER A 662 -21.26 -24.48 6.64
CA SER A 662 -19.98 -25.09 6.35
C SER A 662 -19.42 -24.34 5.15
N VAL A 663 -18.12 -24.11 5.18
CA VAL A 663 -17.38 -23.59 4.05
C VAL A 663 -17.60 -24.57 2.89
N SER A 664 -18.63 -24.34 2.08
CA SER A 664 -19.16 -25.30 1.12
C SER A 664 -19.16 -24.65 -0.24
N GLN A 665 -18.49 -25.34 -1.18
CA GLN A 665 -18.03 -24.87 -2.49
C GLN A 665 -16.67 -24.16 -2.47
N HIS A 666 -15.62 -24.96 -2.26
CA HIS A 666 -14.28 -24.59 -2.69
C HIS A 666 -14.31 -24.32 -4.21
N ARG A 667 -13.92 -23.12 -4.65
CA ARG A 667 -13.80 -22.82 -6.08
C ARG A 667 -12.63 -23.61 -6.67
N ALA A 668 -12.92 -24.77 -7.26
CA ALA A 668 -11.93 -25.59 -7.94
C ALA A 668 -11.38 -24.96 -9.24
N ARG A 669 -12.05 -23.92 -9.78
CA ARG A 669 -11.66 -23.29 -11.06
C ARG A 669 -10.93 -21.96 -10.84
N PRO A 670 -9.76 -21.75 -11.48
CA PRO A 670 -9.07 -20.46 -11.46
C PRO A 670 -9.97 -19.32 -11.90
N CYS A 671 -10.00 -18.24 -11.13
CA CYS A 671 -10.75 -17.05 -11.46
C CYS A 671 -10.18 -16.38 -12.73
N ARG A 672 -10.90 -16.50 -13.86
CA ARG A 672 -10.45 -15.99 -15.16
C ARG A 672 -10.43 -14.46 -15.27
N ALA A 673 -11.21 -13.78 -14.43
CA ALA A 673 -11.33 -12.32 -14.40
C ALA A 673 -10.54 -11.69 -13.24
N CYS A 674 -9.77 -12.48 -12.49
CA CYS A 674 -8.95 -12.00 -11.39
C CYS A 674 -7.59 -11.48 -11.85
N GLY A 675 -7.01 -10.60 -11.06
CA GLY A 675 -5.70 -10.02 -11.30
C GLY A 675 -5.74 -8.67 -12.00
N SER A 676 -4.59 -8.01 -12.01
CA SER A 676 -4.40 -6.77 -12.76
C SER A 676 -4.58 -7.04 -14.26
N PRO A 677 -5.28 -6.14 -14.98
CA PRO A 677 -5.39 -6.21 -16.43
C PRO A 677 -4.04 -5.98 -17.13
N GLN A 678 -3.10 -5.31 -16.46
CA GLN A 678 -1.76 -5.12 -16.98
C GLN A 678 -0.85 -6.29 -16.58
N LEU A 679 -0.02 -6.74 -17.52
CA LEU A 679 0.98 -7.79 -17.27
C LEU A 679 2.27 -7.24 -16.65
N VAL A 680 2.55 -5.97 -16.94
CA VAL A 680 3.69 -5.18 -16.47
C VAL A 680 3.26 -3.75 -16.29
N ILE A 681 3.88 -3.07 -15.33
CA ILE A 681 3.68 -1.64 -15.12
C ILE A 681 4.96 -0.95 -15.56
N THR A 682 4.81 0.03 -16.45
CA THR A 682 5.91 0.67 -17.15
C THR A 682 5.65 2.17 -17.21
N SER A 683 6.71 2.95 -17.44
CA SER A 683 6.59 4.39 -17.64
C SER A 683 5.86 4.77 -18.93
N LYS A 684 5.43 3.82 -19.76
CA LYS A 684 4.70 4.06 -21.00
C LYS A 684 3.47 3.14 -21.06
N PRO A 685 2.42 3.40 -20.26
CA PRO A 685 1.28 2.49 -20.11
C PRO A 685 0.45 2.30 -21.39
N SER A 686 0.62 3.16 -22.40
CA SER A 686 0.00 3.00 -23.73
C SER A 686 0.62 1.87 -24.56
N ILE A 687 1.83 1.42 -24.20
CA ILE A 687 2.53 0.36 -24.92
C ILE A 687 1.94 -1.00 -24.52
N LYS A 688 1.58 -1.80 -25.52
CA LYS A 688 1.17 -3.19 -25.32
C LYS A 688 2.41 -4.08 -25.24
N TYR A 689 2.37 -5.09 -24.38
CA TYR A 689 3.49 -6.02 -24.20
C TYR A 689 3.06 -7.46 -24.46
N VAL A 690 3.99 -8.26 -24.98
CA VAL A 690 3.87 -9.72 -25.04
C VAL A 690 4.85 -10.36 -24.07
N ARG A 691 4.38 -11.29 -23.23
CA ARG A 691 5.23 -12.03 -22.29
C ARG A 691 5.90 -13.19 -23.02
N ILE A 692 7.23 -13.20 -23.03
CA ILE A 692 8.03 -14.26 -23.65
C ILE A 692 8.76 -15.03 -22.56
N GLN A 693 8.72 -16.36 -22.64
CA GLN A 693 9.60 -17.25 -21.89
C GLN A 693 10.24 -18.25 -22.85
N ILE A 694 11.55 -18.45 -22.75
CA ILE A 694 12.29 -19.43 -23.53
C ILE A 694 13.06 -20.27 -22.54
N GLN A 695 12.86 -21.59 -22.57
CA GLN A 695 13.62 -22.56 -21.81
C GLN A 695 14.26 -23.52 -22.80
N SER A 696 15.58 -23.45 -22.92
CA SER A 696 16.37 -24.34 -23.75
C SER A 696 17.12 -25.34 -22.88
N LEU A 697 17.33 -26.56 -23.35
CA LEU A 697 17.99 -27.61 -22.59
C LEU A 697 19.27 -28.08 -23.27
N SER A 698 20.31 -28.30 -22.47
CA SER A 698 21.56 -28.97 -22.85
C SER A 698 21.40 -30.50 -22.76
N THR A 699 22.38 -31.25 -23.26
CA THR A 699 22.42 -32.71 -23.08
C THR A 699 22.45 -33.08 -21.60
N ALA A 700 23.21 -32.35 -20.79
CA ALA A 700 23.36 -32.59 -19.36
C ALA A 700 22.06 -32.32 -18.59
N ASP A 701 21.29 -31.30 -18.98
CA ASP A 701 19.99 -31.02 -18.37
C ASP A 701 19.00 -32.19 -18.57
N ILE A 702 19.00 -32.77 -19.77
CA ILE A 702 18.15 -33.91 -20.12
C ILE A 702 18.54 -35.15 -19.30
N GLN A 703 19.85 -35.38 -19.15
CA GLN A 703 20.36 -36.46 -18.29
C GLN A 703 20.00 -36.26 -16.82
N ASN A 704 19.87 -35.00 -16.36
CA ASN A 704 19.45 -34.63 -15.00
C ASN A 704 17.92 -34.50 -14.85
N HIS A 705 17.13 -35.14 -15.71
CA HIS A 705 15.65 -35.18 -15.66
C HIS A 705 14.93 -33.83 -15.81
N LEU A 706 15.56 -32.79 -16.35
CA LEU A 706 14.83 -31.63 -16.85
C LEU A 706 14.17 -32.00 -18.19
N THR A 707 12.85 -32.15 -18.21
CA THR A 707 12.15 -32.78 -19.35
C THR A 707 11.65 -31.79 -20.41
N SER A 708 11.43 -30.53 -20.06
CA SER A 708 10.65 -29.59 -20.87
C SER A 708 11.50 -28.42 -21.39
N ALA A 709 11.86 -28.48 -22.67
CA ALA A 709 12.33 -27.33 -23.44
C ALA A 709 11.12 -26.68 -24.13
N PHE A 710 10.98 -25.37 -24.07
CA PHE A 710 9.81 -24.68 -24.64
C PHE A 710 10.08 -23.21 -24.99
N ILE A 711 9.26 -22.68 -25.89
CA ILE A 711 9.03 -21.24 -26.07
C ILE A 711 7.58 -20.97 -25.66
N LYS A 712 7.34 -20.02 -24.75
CA LYS A 712 6.00 -19.61 -24.32
C LYS A 712 5.78 -18.15 -24.66
N ILE A 713 4.64 -17.88 -25.31
CA ILE A 713 4.20 -16.55 -25.74
C ILE A 713 2.86 -16.28 -25.07
N ASN A 714 2.82 -15.31 -24.15
CA ASN A 714 1.74 -15.12 -23.19
C ASN A 714 1.45 -16.45 -22.47
N ASP A 715 0.29 -17.05 -22.71
CA ASP A 715 -0.11 -18.34 -22.14
C ASP A 715 0.08 -19.53 -23.10
N LYS A 716 0.44 -19.28 -24.36
CA LYS A 716 0.60 -20.31 -25.38
C LYS A 716 2.01 -20.91 -25.33
N VAL A 717 2.09 -22.22 -25.13
CA VAL A 717 3.36 -22.98 -25.02
C VAL A 717 3.66 -23.70 -26.34
N PHE A 718 4.91 -23.61 -26.79
CA PHE A 718 5.48 -24.35 -27.91
C PHE A 718 6.57 -25.28 -27.35
N LEU A 719 6.28 -26.56 -27.26
CA LEU A 719 7.24 -27.56 -26.76
C LEU A 719 8.30 -27.86 -27.83
N LEU A 720 9.56 -27.93 -27.40
CA LEU A 720 10.70 -28.32 -28.23
C LEU A 720 10.98 -29.79 -27.91
N ASN A 721 10.45 -30.69 -28.75
CA ASN A 721 10.51 -32.14 -28.50
C ASN A 721 11.67 -32.83 -29.22
N SER A 722 12.17 -32.23 -30.29
CA SER A 722 13.26 -32.77 -31.11
C SER A 722 14.58 -32.08 -30.79
N HIS A 723 15.69 -32.71 -31.16
CA HIS A 723 17.02 -32.10 -31.10
C HIS A 723 17.08 -30.91 -32.08
N GLY A 724 17.83 -29.86 -31.76
CA GLY A 724 18.01 -28.73 -32.67
C GLY A 724 17.65 -27.35 -32.17
N LEU A 725 17.55 -26.42 -33.13
CA LEU A 725 17.14 -25.03 -32.97
C LEU A 725 15.70 -24.83 -33.44
N PHE A 726 14.93 -24.07 -32.68
CA PHE A 726 13.53 -23.79 -32.95
C PHE A 726 13.31 -22.28 -33.01
N PHE A 727 12.82 -21.81 -34.16
CA PHE A 727 12.48 -20.42 -34.42
C PHE A 727 10.97 -20.24 -34.29
N VAL A 728 10.56 -19.26 -33.50
CA VAL A 728 9.18 -18.74 -33.47
C VAL A 728 9.23 -17.25 -33.76
N VAL A 729 8.55 -16.82 -34.81
CA VAL A 729 8.58 -15.44 -35.30
C VAL A 729 7.24 -14.78 -35.03
N LEU A 730 7.26 -13.58 -34.46
CA LEU A 730 6.09 -12.76 -34.21
C LEU A 730 6.15 -11.47 -35.04
N ASP A 731 5.00 -11.01 -35.52
CA ASP A 731 4.88 -9.65 -36.05
C ASP A 731 4.92 -8.64 -34.89
N ALA A 732 5.83 -7.66 -34.96
CA ALA A 732 6.06 -6.71 -33.86
C ALA A 732 4.90 -5.71 -33.64
N CYS A 733 3.97 -5.61 -34.59
CA CYS A 733 2.80 -4.73 -34.49
C CYS A 733 1.61 -5.41 -33.80
N SER A 734 1.37 -6.69 -34.09
CA SER A 734 0.22 -7.44 -33.57
C SER A 734 0.59 -8.37 -32.41
N GLY A 735 1.85 -8.81 -32.34
CA GLY A 735 2.27 -9.90 -31.47
C GLY A 735 1.79 -11.28 -31.96
N ALA A 736 1.23 -11.37 -33.17
CA ALA A 736 0.78 -12.64 -33.74
C ALA A 736 1.97 -13.49 -34.19
N VAL A 737 1.91 -14.80 -33.94
CA VAL A 737 2.92 -15.74 -34.42
C VAL A 737 2.74 -15.94 -35.93
N VAL A 738 3.72 -15.51 -36.72
CA VAL A 738 3.68 -15.55 -38.19
C VAL A 738 4.49 -16.70 -38.78
N SER A 739 5.45 -17.25 -38.03
CA SER A 739 6.23 -18.41 -38.50
C SER A 739 6.72 -19.28 -37.35
N ARG A 740 6.89 -20.57 -37.65
CA ARG A 740 7.57 -21.55 -36.79
C ARG A 740 8.44 -22.44 -37.67
N ARG A 741 9.71 -22.60 -37.31
CA ARG A 741 10.64 -23.45 -38.05
C ARG A 741 11.55 -24.19 -37.08
N HIS A 742 11.75 -25.47 -37.32
CA HIS A 742 12.69 -26.30 -36.60
C HIS A 742 13.83 -26.65 -37.54
N PHE A 743 15.06 -26.58 -37.03
CA PHE A 743 16.28 -27.00 -37.68
C PHE A 743 16.96 -28.00 -36.75
N ASP A 744 17.01 -29.26 -37.15
CA ASP A 744 17.76 -30.27 -36.41
C ASP A 744 19.25 -29.90 -36.38
N THR A 745 19.88 -29.93 -35.21
CA THR A 745 21.29 -29.48 -35.08
C THR A 745 22.26 -30.58 -35.50
N VAL A 746 23.40 -30.24 -36.11
CA VAL A 746 23.62 -29.95 -37.54
C VAL A 746 24.81 -30.85 -37.94
N SER A 747 24.65 -31.79 -38.88
CA SER A 747 25.76 -32.53 -39.49
C SER A 747 26.00 -32.17 -40.96
N ASP A 748 25.44 -31.06 -41.45
CA ASP A 748 25.45 -30.72 -42.88
C ASP A 748 25.67 -29.21 -43.07
N GLU A 749 26.62 -28.78 -43.93
CA GLU A 749 26.84 -27.36 -44.29
C GLU A 749 25.53 -26.68 -44.74
N ASN A 750 24.60 -27.49 -45.25
CA ASN A 750 23.26 -27.11 -45.63
C ASN A 750 22.42 -26.49 -44.50
N ALA A 751 22.62 -26.81 -43.22
CA ALA A 751 21.76 -26.28 -42.15
C ALA A 751 22.11 -24.82 -41.76
N ALA A 752 23.40 -24.47 -41.75
CA ALA A 752 23.82 -23.07 -41.53
C ALA A 752 23.35 -22.17 -42.70
N ASN A 753 23.41 -22.70 -43.93
CA ASN A 753 22.85 -22.06 -45.12
C ASN A 753 21.33 -21.98 -45.03
N ALA A 754 20.62 -23.05 -44.64
CA ALA A 754 19.17 -23.04 -44.50
C ALA A 754 18.67 -22.08 -43.40
N ILE A 755 19.39 -21.96 -42.28
CA ILE A 755 19.09 -20.94 -41.26
C ILE A 755 19.33 -19.54 -41.84
N SER A 756 20.42 -19.36 -42.58
CA SER A 756 20.75 -18.08 -43.23
C SER A 756 19.68 -17.68 -44.24
N ASP A 757 19.29 -18.59 -45.12
CA ASP A 757 18.24 -18.40 -46.12
C ASP A 757 16.91 -18.11 -45.45
N TYR A 758 16.54 -18.85 -44.41
CA TYR A 758 15.29 -18.62 -43.67
C TYR A 758 15.28 -17.22 -43.03
N VAL A 759 16.36 -16.84 -42.35
CA VAL A 759 16.46 -15.52 -41.70
C VAL A 759 16.49 -14.40 -42.73
N GLN A 760 17.17 -14.56 -43.87
CA GLN A 760 17.28 -13.50 -44.89
C GLN A 760 16.03 -13.35 -45.74
N THR A 761 15.48 -14.47 -46.24
CA THR A 761 14.43 -14.47 -47.26
C THR A 761 13.02 -14.59 -46.69
N PHE A 762 12.82 -15.39 -45.64
CA PHE A 762 11.47 -15.71 -45.15
C PHE A 762 11.02 -14.81 -44.00
N ILE A 763 11.89 -14.56 -43.01
CA ILE A 763 11.55 -13.66 -41.91
C ILE A 763 11.44 -12.24 -42.48
N LYS A 764 10.28 -11.60 -42.35
CA LYS A 764 10.11 -10.21 -42.80
C LYS A 764 10.81 -9.25 -41.83
N ASP A 765 11.24 -8.09 -42.33
CA ASP A 765 11.55 -6.96 -41.45
C ASP A 765 10.33 -6.63 -40.58
N ARG A 766 10.57 -6.05 -39.39
CA ARG A 766 9.56 -5.81 -38.34
C ARG A 766 9.11 -7.07 -37.61
N SER A 767 10.02 -8.02 -37.42
CA SER A 767 9.71 -9.28 -36.75
C SER A 767 10.47 -9.45 -35.44
N VAL A 768 9.78 -9.87 -34.39
CA VAL A 768 10.40 -10.39 -33.17
C VAL A 768 10.74 -11.86 -33.42
N VAL A 769 11.98 -12.26 -33.20
CA VAL A 769 12.47 -13.60 -33.50
C VAL A 769 12.89 -14.29 -32.20
N LEU A 770 12.19 -15.36 -31.84
CA LEU A 770 12.50 -16.19 -30.68
C LEU A 770 13.22 -17.44 -31.15
N VAL A 771 14.34 -17.76 -30.51
CA VAL A 771 15.09 -18.99 -30.79
C VAL A 771 15.30 -19.74 -29.48
N GLY A 772 14.92 -21.02 -29.46
CA GLY A 772 15.22 -21.94 -28.36
C GLY A 772 15.92 -23.19 -28.90
N SER A 773 16.60 -23.92 -28.03
CA SER A 773 17.32 -25.14 -28.40
C SER A 773 16.99 -26.31 -27.49
N ARG A 774 17.17 -27.52 -28.02
CA ARG A 774 17.20 -28.75 -27.23
C ARG A 774 18.33 -29.62 -27.73
N ASP A 775 19.26 -29.96 -26.84
CA ASP A 775 20.33 -30.93 -27.07
C ASP A 775 21.11 -30.71 -28.38
N ILE A 776 22.00 -29.71 -28.39
CA ILE A 776 22.82 -29.39 -29.57
C ILE A 776 23.90 -30.47 -29.72
N THR A 777 23.70 -31.45 -30.59
CA THR A 777 24.43 -32.74 -30.58
C THR A 777 25.90 -32.68 -31.05
N GLU A 778 26.26 -31.83 -32.00
CA GLU A 778 27.65 -31.52 -32.42
C GLU A 778 27.65 -30.34 -33.41
N VAL A 779 28.71 -29.53 -33.45
CA VAL A 779 28.91 -28.49 -34.49
C VAL A 779 30.17 -28.88 -35.26
N ALA A 780 30.02 -29.45 -36.45
CA ALA A 780 31.16 -29.76 -37.32
C ALA A 780 31.73 -28.45 -37.90
N GLY A 781 32.97 -28.13 -37.53
CA GLY A 781 33.63 -26.86 -37.85
C GLY A 781 33.19 -25.72 -36.94
N ASN A 782 34.13 -24.89 -36.47
CA ASN A 782 33.86 -23.66 -35.71
C ASN A 782 33.17 -22.57 -36.57
N SER A 783 32.21 -22.93 -37.42
CA SER A 783 31.53 -22.02 -38.35
C SER A 783 30.58 -21.10 -37.58
N ALA A 784 31.06 -19.89 -37.33
CA ALA A 784 30.26 -18.86 -36.68
C ALA A 784 29.10 -18.45 -37.61
N VAL A 785 27.87 -18.59 -37.13
CA VAL A 785 26.67 -18.25 -37.93
C VAL A 785 26.48 -16.73 -37.90
N SER A 786 26.92 -16.05 -38.97
CA SER A 786 26.92 -14.59 -39.08
C SER A 786 25.53 -13.98 -39.22
N VAL A 787 24.54 -14.74 -39.71
CA VAL A 787 23.18 -14.22 -39.99
C VAL A 787 22.46 -13.72 -38.73
N PHE A 788 22.85 -14.17 -37.54
CA PHE A 788 22.30 -13.68 -36.27
C PHE A 788 22.58 -12.19 -36.01
N THR A 789 23.56 -11.60 -36.70
CA THR A 789 23.78 -10.14 -36.68
C THR A 789 22.60 -9.36 -37.26
N ARG A 790 21.90 -9.92 -38.26
CA ARG A 790 20.64 -9.37 -38.79
C ARG A 790 19.47 -9.43 -37.80
N LEU A 791 19.61 -10.22 -36.74
CA LEU A 791 18.64 -10.35 -35.65
C LEU A 791 19.06 -9.55 -34.40
N GLY A 792 20.11 -8.74 -34.52
CA GLY A 792 20.64 -7.84 -33.50
C GLY A 792 21.73 -8.43 -32.59
N SER A 793 22.30 -9.58 -32.93
CA SER A 793 23.54 -10.04 -32.29
C SER A 793 24.70 -9.10 -32.65
N ALA A 794 25.54 -8.75 -31.67
CA ALA A 794 26.72 -7.90 -31.92
C ALA A 794 27.80 -8.60 -32.76
N LYS A 795 27.83 -9.95 -32.74
CA LYS A 795 28.79 -10.78 -33.47
C LYS A 795 28.15 -12.07 -33.97
N SER A 796 28.83 -12.76 -34.87
CA SER A 796 28.46 -14.10 -35.30
C SER A 796 28.40 -15.07 -34.10
N ILE A 797 27.45 -16.00 -34.13
CA ILE A 797 27.18 -16.92 -33.02
C ILE A 797 27.79 -18.28 -33.32
N THR A 798 28.64 -18.76 -32.40
CA THR A 798 29.16 -20.14 -32.41
C THR A 798 28.49 -20.90 -31.27
N PHE A 799 27.70 -21.92 -31.59
CA PHE A 799 26.98 -22.69 -30.58
C PHE A 799 27.92 -23.63 -29.83
N HIS A 800 27.71 -23.78 -28.52
CA HIS A 800 28.46 -24.76 -27.74
C HIS A 800 27.93 -26.17 -28.03
N LYS A 801 28.86 -27.09 -28.34
CA LYS A 801 28.56 -28.53 -28.43
C LYS A 801 27.93 -29.00 -27.11
N LYS A 802 26.81 -29.72 -27.22
CA LYS A 802 25.98 -30.21 -26.09
C LYS A 802 25.45 -29.09 -25.18
N GLY A 803 25.55 -27.84 -25.61
CA GLY A 803 25.13 -26.66 -24.87
C GLY A 803 23.65 -26.34 -25.04
N SER A 804 23.25 -25.17 -24.55
CA SER A 804 21.89 -24.64 -24.71
C SER A 804 21.92 -23.19 -25.21
N PHE A 805 20.96 -22.84 -26.06
CA PHE A 805 20.88 -21.54 -26.69
C PHE A 805 19.46 -20.97 -26.61
N ALA A 806 19.34 -19.71 -26.18
CA ALA A 806 18.09 -18.98 -26.17
C ALA A 806 18.30 -17.56 -26.70
N MET A 807 17.47 -17.11 -27.62
CA MET A 807 17.52 -15.76 -28.17
C MET A 807 16.14 -15.12 -28.25
N LEU A 808 16.09 -13.86 -27.86
CA LEU A 808 15.06 -12.88 -28.17
C LEU A 808 15.70 -11.83 -29.06
N GLY A 809 15.44 -11.91 -30.36
CA GLY A 809 16.00 -11.04 -31.40
C GLY A 809 14.94 -10.20 -32.10
N TYR A 810 15.41 -9.28 -32.94
CA TYR A 810 14.57 -8.45 -33.79
C TYR A 810 15.18 -8.35 -35.19
N LYS A 811 14.37 -8.60 -36.22
CA LYS A 811 14.73 -8.34 -37.61
C LYS A 811 14.10 -7.03 -38.06
N GLY A 812 14.93 -6.04 -38.38
CA GLY A 812 14.51 -4.74 -38.91
C GLY A 812 15.62 -3.70 -38.78
N GLN A 813 15.31 -2.44 -39.10
CA GLN A 813 16.28 -1.33 -39.05
C GLN A 813 16.61 -0.89 -37.62
N ALA A 814 15.64 -0.98 -36.71
CA ALA A 814 15.84 -0.64 -35.31
C ALA A 814 16.67 -1.71 -34.59
N GLN A 815 17.42 -1.32 -33.55
CA GLN A 815 18.12 -2.24 -32.65
C GLN A 815 17.58 -2.10 -31.22
N PRO A 816 16.45 -2.76 -30.90
CA PRO A 816 15.83 -2.60 -29.60
C PRO A 816 16.73 -3.07 -28.44
N SER A 817 16.74 -2.31 -27.34
CA SER A 817 17.55 -2.61 -26.14
C SER A 817 17.13 -3.90 -25.41
N TRP A 818 15.93 -4.41 -25.71
CA TRP A 818 15.40 -5.65 -25.14
C TRP A 818 15.92 -6.92 -25.80
N ILE A 819 16.74 -6.84 -26.86
CA ILE A 819 17.39 -8.02 -27.45
C ILE A 819 18.23 -8.73 -26.38
N LYS A 820 18.09 -10.05 -26.31
CA LYS A 820 18.82 -10.92 -25.35
C LYS A 820 19.25 -12.20 -26.04
N ILE A 821 20.49 -12.59 -25.80
CA ILE A 821 21.08 -13.82 -26.31
C ILE A 821 21.77 -14.51 -25.14
N LEU A 822 21.44 -15.77 -24.90
CA LEU A 822 22.14 -16.67 -23.98
C LEU A 822 22.64 -17.86 -24.78
N ASN A 823 23.96 -18.06 -24.74
CA ASN A 823 24.64 -19.20 -25.33
C ASN A 823 25.48 -19.84 -24.23
N GLN A 824 25.03 -20.98 -23.71
CA GLN A 824 25.57 -21.64 -22.53
C GLN A 824 26.25 -22.95 -22.93
N ALA A 825 27.42 -23.21 -22.35
CA ALA A 825 28.13 -24.48 -22.51
C ALA A 825 27.41 -25.62 -21.78
N ALA A 826 27.74 -26.86 -22.12
CA ALA A 826 27.05 -28.07 -21.62
C ALA A 826 27.06 -28.21 -20.08
N TYR A 827 28.05 -27.66 -19.39
CA TYR A 827 28.18 -27.70 -17.92
C TYR A 827 27.50 -26.52 -17.22
N GLN A 828 27.02 -25.54 -17.96
CA GLN A 828 26.34 -24.36 -17.43
C GLN A 828 24.83 -24.63 -17.34
N LYS A 829 24.12 -23.85 -16.51
CA LYS A 829 22.66 -23.97 -16.38
C LYS A 829 21.98 -23.73 -17.73
N ALA A 830 20.91 -24.49 -17.97
CA ALA A 830 19.97 -24.32 -19.07
C ALA A 830 19.72 -22.85 -19.44
N ALA A 831 19.90 -22.49 -20.72
CA ALA A 831 19.65 -21.16 -21.22
C ALA A 831 18.15 -20.82 -21.10
N SER A 832 17.83 -19.91 -20.19
CA SER A 832 16.47 -19.51 -19.87
C SER A 832 16.32 -17.99 -19.97
N LEU A 833 15.36 -17.54 -20.77
CA LEU A 833 15.01 -16.13 -20.92
C LEU A 833 13.56 -15.91 -20.53
N GLN A 834 13.30 -14.84 -19.77
CA GLN A 834 11.97 -14.30 -19.60
C GLN A 834 12.01 -12.80 -19.86
N HIS A 835 11.13 -12.32 -20.74
CA HIS A 835 11.07 -10.91 -21.09
C HIS A 835 9.67 -10.45 -21.44
N TYR A 836 9.41 -9.16 -21.30
CA TYR A 836 8.19 -8.53 -21.82
C TYR A 836 8.60 -7.66 -23.00
N VAL A 837 8.16 -8.05 -24.20
CA VAL A 837 8.53 -7.38 -25.44
C VAL A 837 7.46 -6.34 -25.76
N PRO A 838 7.82 -5.06 -25.89
CA PRO A 838 6.87 -4.04 -26.32
C PRO A 838 6.44 -4.29 -27.77
N LEU A 839 5.17 -4.03 -28.06
CA LEU A 839 4.59 -4.08 -29.39
C LEU A 839 4.28 -2.66 -29.87
N LYS A 840 4.19 -2.48 -31.19
CA LYS A 840 3.80 -1.21 -31.82
C LYS A 840 4.65 0.00 -31.42
N LEU A 841 5.94 -0.20 -31.14
CA LEU A 841 6.84 0.94 -30.95
C LEU A 841 6.91 1.79 -32.23
N LYS A 842 7.13 3.10 -32.08
CA LYS A 842 7.28 4.02 -33.23
C LYS A 842 8.36 3.53 -34.21
N GLU A 843 9.46 3.00 -33.68
CA GLU A 843 10.57 2.41 -34.46
C GLU A 843 10.18 1.17 -35.29
N TYR A 844 9.03 0.54 -35.01
CA TYR A 844 8.53 -0.60 -35.79
C TYR A 844 7.78 -0.17 -37.04
N GLN A 845 7.43 1.12 -37.20
CA GLN A 845 6.72 1.63 -38.39
C GLN A 845 5.44 0.81 -38.70
N CYS A 846 4.60 0.61 -37.69
CA CYS A 846 3.30 -0.02 -37.87
C CYS A 846 2.36 0.94 -38.63
N SER A 847 1.63 0.45 -39.64
CA SER A 847 0.62 1.24 -40.34
C SER A 847 -0.51 1.63 -39.38
N GLY A 848 -0.67 2.94 -39.14
CA GLY A 848 -1.77 3.49 -38.32
C GLY A 848 -1.40 4.44 -37.17
N ASN A 849 -0.15 4.88 -37.01
CA ASN A 849 0.18 5.93 -36.03
C ASN A 849 -0.06 7.32 -36.63
N ALA A 850 -1.30 7.81 -36.57
CA ALA A 850 -1.53 9.25 -36.47
C ALA A 850 -1.05 9.66 -35.06
N ASP A 851 -0.13 10.61 -35.00
CA ASP A 851 0.34 11.21 -33.77
C ASP A 851 -0.84 11.87 -33.02
N GLU A 852 -1.15 11.38 -31.82
CA GLU A 852 -1.63 12.24 -30.75
C GLU A 852 -0.83 11.92 -29.47
N PRO A 853 -0.07 12.88 -28.91
CA PRO A 853 0.32 12.79 -27.50
C PRO A 853 -0.95 12.79 -26.64
N PRO A 854 -0.94 12.21 -25.43
CA PRO A 854 -2.13 12.17 -24.59
C PRO A 854 -2.50 13.60 -24.14
N ARG A 855 -3.35 14.29 -24.90
CA ARG A 855 -4.02 15.56 -24.52
C ARG A 855 -4.97 15.43 -23.33
N ARG A 856 -5.02 14.26 -22.67
CA ARG A 856 -5.97 13.96 -21.58
C ARG A 856 -5.49 14.27 -20.17
N ALA A 857 -4.27 14.78 -19.98
CA ALA A 857 -3.79 15.21 -18.65
C ALA A 857 -3.97 16.72 -18.39
N LEU A 858 -4.26 17.53 -19.40
CA LEU A 858 -4.37 19.00 -19.30
C LEU A 858 -5.78 19.55 -19.60
N SER A 859 -6.80 18.68 -19.78
CA SER A 859 -8.14 19.11 -20.20
C SER A 859 -9.30 18.64 -19.30
N GLN A 860 -9.02 18.22 -18.06
CA GLN A 860 -10.08 17.83 -17.11
C GLN A 860 -10.71 19.00 -16.31
N ASP A 861 -10.40 20.26 -16.64
CA ASP A 861 -10.98 21.42 -15.95
C ASP A 861 -12.41 21.81 -16.42
N HIS A 862 -13.00 21.14 -17.42
CA HIS A 862 -14.29 21.62 -18.00
C HIS A 862 -15.42 20.59 -18.19
N ALA A 863 -15.29 19.34 -17.74
CA ALA A 863 -16.32 18.31 -18.02
C ALA A 863 -16.98 17.66 -16.80
N GLN A 864 -16.72 18.10 -15.56
CA GLN A 864 -17.37 17.54 -14.36
C GLN A 864 -18.32 18.49 -13.62
N HIS A 865 -18.57 19.70 -14.14
CA HIS A 865 -19.51 20.64 -13.52
C HIS A 865 -20.97 20.56 -14.02
N ASN A 866 -21.30 19.74 -15.03
CA ASN A 866 -22.63 19.76 -15.67
C ASN A 866 -23.41 18.41 -15.66
N SER A 867 -23.17 17.50 -14.71
CA SER A 867 -23.98 16.26 -14.60
C SER A 867 -24.52 15.99 -13.20
N ALA A 868 -24.95 17.05 -12.51
CA ALA A 868 -25.65 16.97 -11.24
C ALA A 868 -26.88 17.90 -11.23
N GLU A 869 -27.71 17.83 -12.27
CA GLU A 869 -29.09 18.33 -12.24
C GLU A 869 -29.90 17.46 -13.19
N THR A 870 -31.15 17.15 -12.82
CA THR A 870 -32.11 16.25 -13.49
C THR A 870 -32.00 14.74 -13.19
N ALA A 871 -32.35 14.38 -11.95
CA ALA A 871 -33.07 13.13 -11.69
C ALA A 871 -34.20 13.44 -10.70
N GLU A 872 -35.19 14.19 -11.17
CA GLU A 872 -36.49 14.32 -10.49
C GLU A 872 -37.27 13.00 -10.60
N LEU A 873 -37.74 12.54 -9.44
CA LEU A 873 -39.01 11.86 -9.16
C LEU A 873 -39.87 11.50 -10.38
N ARG A 874 -40.06 10.19 -10.60
CA ARG A 874 -41.38 9.61 -10.96
C ARG A 874 -41.53 8.23 -10.33
N ASP A 875 -42.53 8.17 -9.43
CA ASP A 875 -43.30 7.04 -8.88
C ASP A 875 -42.60 5.78 -8.36
#